data_AF-A0A5B1M5P0-F1
#
_entry.id   AF-A0A5B1M5P0-F1
#
_cell.length_a   1.000
_cell.length_b   1.000
_cell.length_c   1.000
_cell.angle_alpha   90.00
_cell.angle_beta   90.00
_cell.angle_gamma   90.00
#
_symmetry.space_group_name_H-M   'P 1'
#
loop_
_entity.id
_entity.type
_entity.pdbx_description
1 polymer ?
#
loop_
_entity_poly.entity_id
_entity_poly.type
_entity_poly.pdbx_seq_one_letter_code
_entity_poly.pdbx_strand_id
1 'polypeptide(L)'
;MHPGPVVLPVRRRAPRALRRRQADLADRRRHPPGPAGDVRRAQLRVQHLGKRLGLGDLGRPLARPPVRVRSRPCRRRGPRGRGPAHRAGPADEGRRTPPRRPGHRGRAAALHVRVDRGGRRPLRLGPPLVGHDHVAAGPVDHAVRQPRRARRVRRGRDPHPGRQGPRACPVAGLPAVPPAGGRAQPRHRGRARARAPPHGRPALAARPAADPAALDAGHGAAVHRDPGRVARRPTAGQQVSRLPARLQPAWPLLKRLHRLLAVLAGVLFRPFGRLIGDRGLPLTATAASATTAEREPEAVVLHPGGAAELLERGPAEGDPPRHWVFEKGRRAEIPARYVLDVRDGRLVGDYAATVTPGGILDYQTSGYFGLSGWREHPLFLRPRLPQVEHVPGTVLSLTTRGTAVNYYHFLYDAVARYGIFEESLPGEHVDAIVVPHQSGYQRQILELAGISGTFIQPRADRTIRADRLLVPSTPNQDLDAPPSATEWLRKRLPPSGRTDTPTRLYLSRGQQPGARRYLQETELWPRLERRGFVTLDPGTLSVQEQIDVFHNAEVIVSPHGAALTNITWSRPGVRVLEMFAGTYVHLGLWTIAEAIGGMHYRYLVGAGSWPEGKEMTGIVDDIDIPADRVEAALDDLLAAR
;
A
#
# COMPACT_ATOMS: atom_id res chain seq x y z
N MET A 1 -8.17 -34.98 67.46
CA MET A 1 -8.32 -33.55 67.06
C MET A 1 -9.21 -33.49 65.82
N HIS A 2 -9.97 -32.40 65.66
CA HIS A 2 -10.84 -32.03 64.51
C HIS A 2 -11.59 -33.12 63.71
N PRO A 3 -12.95 -33.17 63.77
CA PRO A 3 -13.77 -33.95 62.84
C PRO A 3 -14.01 -33.21 61.51
N GLY A 4 -14.31 -33.96 60.44
CA GLY A 4 -14.77 -33.43 59.15
C GLY A 4 -16.30 -33.22 59.10
N PRO A 5 -16.81 -32.27 58.30
CA PRO A 5 -18.25 -31.99 58.22
C PRO A 5 -19.01 -32.93 57.27
N VAL A 6 -20.24 -33.28 57.64
CA VAL A 6 -21.17 -34.13 56.87
C VAL A 6 -21.90 -33.32 55.77
N VAL A 7 -22.13 -33.93 54.61
CA VAL A 7 -22.87 -33.33 53.49
C VAL A 7 -24.37 -33.64 53.55
N LEU A 8 -25.22 -32.61 53.57
CA LEU A 8 -26.69 -32.73 53.47
C LEU A 8 -27.21 -32.32 52.07
N PRO A 9 -28.05 -33.15 51.40
CA PRO A 9 -28.46 -32.90 50.00
C PRO A 9 -29.76 -32.07 49.87
N VAL A 10 -29.65 -30.74 49.78
CA VAL A 10 -30.82 -29.86 49.54
C VAL A 10 -31.23 -29.83 48.07
N ARG A 11 -32.17 -30.70 47.68
CA ARG A 11 -32.80 -30.70 46.34
C ARG A 11 -33.75 -29.50 46.12
N ARG A 12 -33.23 -28.35 45.66
CA ARG A 12 -34.10 -27.28 45.09
C ARG A 12 -34.37 -27.51 43.60
N ARG A 13 -35.65 -27.76 43.24
CA ARG A 13 -36.12 -27.84 41.84
C ARG A 13 -36.08 -26.46 41.18
N ALA A 14 -35.30 -26.28 40.12
CA ALA A 14 -35.34 -25.06 39.31
C ALA A 14 -36.65 -24.94 38.50
N PRO A 15 -37.22 -23.73 38.31
CA PRO A 15 -38.48 -23.55 37.57
C PRO A 15 -38.39 -23.98 36.10
N ARG A 16 -39.49 -24.54 35.56
CA ARG A 16 -39.59 -25.02 34.15
C ARG A 16 -39.23 -23.94 33.10
N ALA A 17 -39.35 -22.65 33.43
CA ALA A 17 -38.98 -21.54 32.55
C ALA A 17 -37.49 -21.49 32.18
N LEU A 18 -36.57 -21.88 33.08
CA LEU A 18 -35.13 -21.79 32.82
C LEU A 18 -34.67 -22.80 31.75
N ARG A 19 -35.19 -24.03 31.80
CA ARG A 19 -34.80 -25.10 30.86
C ARG A 19 -35.17 -24.79 29.41
N ARG A 20 -36.31 -24.12 29.16
CA ARG A 20 -36.68 -23.67 27.80
C ARG A 20 -35.71 -22.61 27.27
N ARG A 21 -35.31 -21.62 28.08
CA ARG A 21 -34.32 -20.60 27.65
C ARG A 21 -32.94 -21.18 27.35
N GLN A 22 -32.50 -22.21 28.08
CA GLN A 22 -31.22 -22.88 27.79
C GLN A 22 -31.28 -23.74 26.52
N ALA A 23 -32.43 -24.38 26.23
CA ALA A 23 -32.63 -25.08 24.95
C ALA A 23 -32.60 -24.12 23.75
N ASP A 24 -33.35 -23.02 23.79
CA ASP A 24 -33.36 -21.98 22.75
C ASP A 24 -31.95 -21.39 22.47
N LEU A 25 -31.10 -21.29 23.51
CA LEU A 25 -29.74 -20.79 23.40
C LEU A 25 -28.75 -21.83 22.85
N ALA A 26 -29.00 -23.13 23.04
CA ALA A 26 -28.21 -24.20 22.46
C ALA A 26 -28.54 -24.37 20.95
N ASP A 27 -29.82 -24.30 20.59
CA ASP A 27 -30.28 -24.48 19.21
C ASP A 27 -29.84 -23.32 18.29
N ARG A 28 -29.96 -22.07 18.77
CA ARG A 28 -29.43 -20.88 18.07
C ARG A 28 -27.91 -20.85 17.90
N ARG A 29 -27.16 -21.68 18.63
CA ARG A 29 -25.71 -21.89 18.41
C ARG A 29 -25.41 -22.96 17.36
N ARG A 30 -26.40 -23.76 16.96
CA ARG A 30 -26.28 -24.76 15.88
C ARG A 30 -26.83 -24.23 14.55
N HIS A 31 -27.87 -23.41 14.58
CA HIS A 31 -28.45 -22.80 13.39
C HIS A 31 -28.63 -21.27 13.54
N PRO A 32 -27.67 -20.45 13.07
CA PRO A 32 -27.86 -19.01 12.94
C PRO A 32 -28.89 -18.70 11.83
N PRO A 33 -29.74 -17.66 11.99
CA PRO A 33 -30.75 -17.32 10.99
C PRO A 33 -30.11 -16.76 9.71
N GLY A 34 -30.52 -17.27 8.55
CA GLY A 34 -30.13 -16.73 7.25
C GLY A 34 -30.66 -15.30 7.01
N PRO A 35 -30.09 -14.54 6.04
CA PRO A 35 -30.26 -13.09 5.90
C PRO A 35 -31.70 -12.60 5.68
N ALA A 36 -32.64 -13.48 5.29
CA ALA A 36 -34.06 -13.13 5.20
C ALA A 36 -34.71 -12.83 6.58
N GLY A 37 -34.16 -13.35 7.68
CA GLY A 37 -34.70 -13.16 9.03
C GLY A 37 -34.62 -11.72 9.53
N ASP A 38 -33.49 -11.05 9.31
CA ASP A 38 -33.28 -9.69 9.78
C ASP A 38 -33.98 -8.64 8.92
N VAL A 39 -34.18 -8.90 7.61
CA VAL A 39 -35.00 -8.03 6.74
C VAL A 39 -36.44 -7.90 7.28
N ARG A 40 -37.07 -9.02 7.68
CA ARG A 40 -38.40 -8.99 8.32
C ARG A 40 -38.40 -8.23 9.64
N ARG A 41 -37.35 -8.35 10.46
CA ARG A 41 -37.22 -7.62 11.74
C ARG A 41 -37.00 -6.12 11.54
N ALA A 42 -36.23 -5.73 10.53
CA ALA A 42 -36.05 -4.34 10.13
C ALA A 42 -37.36 -3.72 9.63
N GLN A 43 -38.09 -4.41 8.73
CA GLN A 43 -39.38 -3.96 8.22
C GLN A 43 -40.41 -3.75 9.34
N LEU A 44 -40.54 -4.69 10.29
CA LEU A 44 -41.45 -4.54 11.43
C LEU A 44 -41.07 -3.35 12.33
N ARG A 45 -39.78 -3.08 12.55
CA ARG A 45 -39.32 -1.89 13.29
C ARG A 45 -39.65 -0.58 12.57
N VAL A 46 -39.48 -0.52 11.25
CA VAL A 46 -39.83 0.66 10.44
C VAL A 46 -41.34 0.92 10.47
N GLN A 47 -42.17 -0.11 10.33
CA GLN A 47 -43.63 0.02 10.42
C GLN A 47 -44.09 0.51 11.81
N HIS A 48 -43.45 0.04 12.89
CA HIS A 48 -43.76 0.49 14.24
C HIS A 48 -43.32 1.94 14.51
N LEU A 49 -42.26 2.40 13.84
CA LEU A 49 -41.79 3.78 13.92
C LEU A 49 -42.70 4.74 13.12
N GLY A 50 -43.10 4.36 11.90
CA GLY A 50 -44.04 5.14 11.07
C GLY A 50 -45.36 5.42 11.77
N LYS A 51 -45.96 4.38 12.39
CA LYS A 51 -47.20 4.52 13.19
C LYS A 51 -47.06 5.40 14.43
N ARG A 52 -45.85 5.64 14.95
CA ARG A 52 -45.58 6.56 16.06
C ARG A 52 -45.34 8.01 15.62
N LEU A 53 -45.17 8.26 14.32
CA LEU A 53 -44.82 9.58 13.76
C LEU A 53 -45.94 10.20 12.92
N GLY A 54 -47.15 9.64 12.93
CA GLY A 54 -48.32 10.17 12.21
C GLY A 54 -48.22 10.10 10.69
N LEU A 55 -47.22 9.42 10.14
CA LEU A 55 -47.01 9.29 8.69
C LEU A 55 -47.96 8.22 8.12
N GLY A 56 -48.85 8.64 7.23
CA GLY A 56 -49.80 7.76 6.53
C GLY A 56 -49.13 6.74 5.59
N ASP A 57 -49.90 5.73 5.17
CA ASP A 57 -49.41 4.55 4.43
C ASP A 57 -48.80 4.90 3.05
N LEU A 58 -47.48 5.10 3.01
CA LEU A 58 -46.67 5.19 1.80
C LEU A 58 -45.76 3.97 1.68
N GLY A 59 -46.29 2.84 1.17
CA GLY A 59 -45.46 1.63 1.05
C GLY A 59 -46.09 0.30 0.63
N ARG A 60 -47.12 0.27 -0.23
CA ARG A 60 -47.53 -0.99 -0.90
C ARG A 60 -46.77 -1.18 -2.22
N PRO A 61 -45.89 -2.19 -2.36
CA PRO A 61 -45.35 -2.55 -3.67
C PRO A 61 -46.43 -3.25 -4.51
N LEU A 62 -46.53 -2.89 -5.79
CA LEU A 62 -47.43 -3.53 -6.75
C LEU A 62 -47.02 -5.00 -6.97
N ALA A 63 -47.99 -5.91 -6.88
CA ALA A 63 -47.76 -7.33 -7.12
C ALA A 63 -47.50 -7.60 -8.61
N ARG A 64 -46.46 -8.41 -8.91
CA ARG A 64 -46.25 -8.96 -10.25
C ARG A 64 -47.18 -10.17 -10.46
N PRO A 65 -47.83 -10.34 -11.62
CA PRO A 65 -48.60 -11.53 -11.94
C PRO A 65 -47.69 -12.77 -12.11
N PRO A 66 -48.18 -13.99 -11.81
CA PRO A 66 -47.37 -15.20 -11.85
C PRO A 66 -47.11 -15.68 -13.29
N VAL A 67 -45.82 -15.81 -13.66
CA VAL A 67 -45.42 -16.43 -14.92
C VAL A 67 -45.63 -17.94 -14.83
N ARG A 68 -46.59 -18.48 -15.60
CA ARG A 68 -46.79 -19.92 -15.74
C ARG A 68 -45.65 -20.54 -16.57
N VAL A 69 -44.78 -21.31 -15.94
CA VAL A 69 -43.83 -22.18 -16.65
C VAL A 69 -44.61 -23.29 -17.36
N ARG A 70 -44.51 -23.34 -18.69
CA ARG A 70 -44.93 -24.49 -19.51
C ARG A 70 -43.73 -25.06 -20.24
N SER A 71 -43.30 -26.25 -19.85
CA SER A 71 -42.26 -27.02 -20.53
C SER A 71 -42.79 -27.62 -21.84
N ARG A 72 -42.07 -27.41 -22.95
CA ARG A 72 -42.14 -28.26 -24.15
C ARG A 72 -40.73 -28.45 -24.73
N PRO A 73 -40.44 -29.60 -25.36
CA PRO A 73 -39.06 -30.08 -25.53
C PRO A 73 -38.35 -29.54 -26.77
N CYS A 74 -37.02 -29.59 -26.73
CA CYS A 74 -36.14 -29.26 -27.84
C CYS A 74 -36.28 -30.28 -29.00
N ARG A 75 -36.20 -29.80 -30.26
CA ARG A 75 -35.93 -30.63 -31.44
C ARG A 75 -34.73 -30.09 -32.21
N ARG A 76 -33.64 -30.85 -32.23
CA ARG A 76 -32.49 -30.61 -33.13
C ARG A 76 -32.93 -30.77 -34.59
N ARG A 77 -32.60 -29.80 -35.46
CA ARG A 77 -32.37 -30.04 -36.90
C ARG A 77 -31.32 -29.09 -37.46
N GLY A 78 -30.47 -29.68 -38.29
CA GLY A 78 -29.55 -29.06 -39.23
C GLY A 78 -28.80 -30.19 -39.95
N PRO A 79 -27.89 -29.90 -40.89
CA PRO A 79 -27.81 -28.70 -41.73
C PRO A 79 -28.18 -29.02 -43.19
N ARG A 80 -28.36 -27.99 -44.03
CA ARG A 80 -28.21 -28.09 -45.49
C ARG A 80 -27.53 -26.83 -45.99
N GLY A 81 -26.51 -26.98 -46.83
CA GLY A 81 -25.84 -25.87 -47.49
C GLY A 81 -25.71 -26.12 -49.00
N ARG A 82 -25.61 -25.04 -49.76
CA ARG A 82 -25.09 -24.89 -51.14
C ARG A 82 -25.20 -23.42 -51.53
N GLY A 83 -24.17 -22.86 -52.15
CA GLY A 83 -24.27 -21.64 -52.98
C GLY A 83 -23.90 -22.02 -54.43
N PRO A 84 -23.28 -21.12 -55.22
CA PRO A 84 -23.42 -19.66 -55.25
C PRO A 84 -23.60 -19.08 -56.68
N ALA A 85 -24.23 -17.91 -56.85
CA ALA A 85 -24.32 -17.15 -58.13
C ALA A 85 -24.93 -15.73 -57.92
N HIS A 86 -24.77 -14.72 -58.79
CA HIS A 86 -23.61 -14.24 -59.57
C HIS A 86 -23.94 -12.85 -60.20
N ARG A 87 -23.04 -11.83 -60.12
CA ARG A 87 -23.11 -10.51 -60.83
C ARG A 87 -24.30 -9.60 -60.40
N ALA A 88 -24.38 -8.28 -60.66
CA ALA A 88 -23.51 -7.28 -61.31
C ALA A 88 -23.66 -5.87 -60.66
N GLY A 89 -22.85 -4.89 -61.08
CA GLY A 89 -23.12 -3.43 -61.05
C GLY A 89 -22.76 -2.84 -62.43
N PRO A 90 -22.45 -1.52 -62.61
CA PRO A 90 -22.52 -0.36 -61.70
C PRO A 90 -23.09 0.96 -62.34
N ALA A 91 -23.26 2.01 -61.53
CA ALA A 91 -23.26 3.47 -61.85
C ALA A 91 -23.32 4.22 -60.49
N ASP A 92 -22.65 5.34 -60.15
CA ASP A 92 -21.97 6.47 -60.82
C ASP A 92 -22.85 7.74 -61.05
N GLU A 93 -22.19 8.90 -61.12
CA GLU A 93 -22.68 10.29 -60.98
C GLU A 93 -23.12 10.71 -59.54
N GLY A 94 -22.98 11.97 -59.09
CA GLY A 94 -22.36 13.15 -59.72
C GLY A 94 -22.21 14.34 -58.74
N ARG A 95 -21.27 15.27 -59.00
CA ARG A 95 -21.00 16.44 -58.13
C ARG A 95 -22.00 17.59 -58.33
N ARG A 96 -22.27 18.39 -57.27
CA ARG A 96 -22.20 19.89 -57.28
C ARG A 96 -22.45 20.52 -55.90
N THR A 97 -22.01 21.78 -55.75
CA THR A 97 -22.04 22.61 -54.52
C THR A 97 -22.87 23.92 -54.77
N PRO A 98 -23.08 24.85 -53.80
CA PRO A 98 -24.42 25.39 -53.52
C PRO A 98 -24.67 26.86 -53.96
N PRO A 99 -25.92 27.35 -53.81
CA PRO A 99 -26.27 28.78 -53.84
C PRO A 99 -26.38 29.43 -52.42
N ARG A 100 -26.70 30.73 -52.39
CA ARG A 100 -26.57 31.66 -51.22
C ARG A 100 -27.88 31.90 -50.46
N ARG A 101 -27.78 32.51 -49.26
CA ARG A 101 -28.90 33.19 -48.53
C ARG A 101 -29.45 34.38 -49.34
N PRO A 102 -30.74 34.73 -49.20
CA PRO A 102 -31.23 35.66 -48.16
C PRO A 102 -32.36 35.04 -47.30
N GLY A 103 -33.02 35.69 -46.32
CA GLY A 103 -32.74 36.95 -45.61
C GLY A 103 -33.99 37.57 -44.91
N HIS A 104 -33.79 38.10 -43.70
CA HIS A 104 -34.66 39.05 -42.95
C HIS A 104 -35.99 38.63 -42.26
N ARG A 105 -36.22 39.29 -41.11
CA ARG A 105 -37.45 39.55 -40.31
C ARG A 105 -38.07 38.36 -39.53
N GLY A 106 -38.35 38.46 -38.21
CA GLY A 106 -37.86 39.45 -37.21
C GLY A 106 -38.72 39.61 -35.95
N ARG A 107 -38.17 40.32 -34.95
CA ARG A 107 -38.79 40.85 -33.69
C ARG A 107 -39.14 39.82 -32.59
N ALA A 108 -39.21 40.17 -31.29
CA ALA A 108 -38.53 41.22 -30.50
C ALA A 108 -38.81 41.08 -28.98
N ALA A 109 -37.80 41.31 -28.11
CA ALA A 109 -37.85 41.79 -26.71
C ALA A 109 -36.39 41.78 -26.18
N ALA A 110 -35.74 42.90 -25.80
CA ALA A 110 -35.95 43.79 -24.63
C ALA A 110 -35.36 43.19 -23.32
N LEU A 111 -34.57 43.90 -22.49
CA LEU A 111 -34.08 45.29 -22.54
C LEU A 111 -32.77 45.45 -21.72
N HIS A 112 -31.84 46.33 -22.11
CA HIS A 112 -30.69 46.76 -21.28
C HIS A 112 -30.27 48.22 -21.57
N VAL A 113 -30.20 49.04 -20.51
CA VAL A 113 -30.01 50.52 -20.47
C VAL A 113 -29.54 50.82 -19.02
N ARG A 114 -28.59 51.72 -18.63
CA ARG A 114 -27.63 52.68 -19.23
C ARG A 114 -26.33 52.63 -18.34
N VAL A 115 -25.09 52.71 -18.83
CA VAL A 115 -24.28 53.88 -19.29
C VAL A 115 -23.82 54.86 -18.20
N ASP A 116 -22.50 54.94 -17.97
CA ASP A 116 -21.62 56.14 -18.09
C ASP A 116 -20.14 55.75 -17.82
N ARG A 117 -19.13 56.63 -17.92
CA ARG A 117 -18.62 57.33 -19.14
C ARG A 117 -17.17 57.79 -18.93
N GLY A 118 -16.40 57.93 -20.02
CA GLY A 118 -15.11 58.64 -20.06
C GLY A 118 -13.86 57.79 -19.73
N GLY A 119 -12.69 58.02 -20.35
CA GLY A 119 -12.44 58.94 -21.47
C GLY A 119 -10.97 58.97 -21.96
N ARG A 120 -10.81 59.42 -23.21
CA ARG A 120 -9.55 59.75 -23.93
C ARG A 120 -8.62 58.59 -24.39
N ARG A 121 -8.34 58.62 -25.70
CA ARG A 121 -7.30 57.94 -26.51
C ARG A 121 -5.99 58.80 -26.44
N PRO A 122 -4.92 58.70 -27.30
CA PRO A 122 -4.71 57.87 -28.52
C PRO A 122 -3.30 57.31 -28.89
N LEU A 123 -3.29 56.24 -29.74
CA LEU A 123 -2.32 55.93 -30.84
C LEU A 123 -0.82 55.62 -30.44
N ARG A 124 0.07 54.97 -31.24
CA ARG A 124 0.02 54.24 -32.53
C ARG A 124 1.26 53.32 -32.75
N LEU A 125 1.13 52.35 -33.69
CA LEU A 125 2.14 51.76 -34.62
C LEU A 125 3.48 51.15 -34.14
N GLY A 126 3.86 50.01 -34.75
CA GLY A 126 5.20 49.84 -35.36
C GLY A 126 6.13 48.71 -34.84
N PRO A 127 6.59 47.78 -35.72
CA PRO A 127 7.72 46.84 -35.50
C PRO A 127 8.88 47.10 -36.52
N PRO A 128 9.91 46.23 -36.73
CA PRO A 128 10.58 45.19 -35.92
C PRO A 128 12.14 45.46 -35.83
N LEU A 129 12.99 44.41 -35.87
CA LEU A 129 14.48 44.38 -36.01
C LEU A 129 15.31 44.65 -34.73
N VAL A 130 16.64 44.36 -34.62
CA VAL A 130 17.55 43.21 -34.91
C VAL A 130 19.00 43.69 -34.60
N GLY A 131 19.89 42.83 -34.06
CA GLY A 131 21.33 43.12 -33.79
C GLY A 131 21.85 42.43 -32.52
N HIS A 132 22.85 41.51 -32.54
CA HIS A 132 24.30 41.63 -32.83
C HIS A 132 25.11 42.20 -31.63
N ASP A 133 26.27 41.66 -31.19
CA ASP A 133 27.27 40.70 -31.74
C ASP A 133 27.70 39.61 -30.69
N HIS A 134 28.35 38.45 -30.98
CA HIS A 134 29.68 38.12 -31.56
C HIS A 134 30.88 38.71 -30.77
N VAL A 135 32.12 38.16 -30.67
CA VAL A 135 33.05 37.27 -31.46
C VAL A 135 33.96 36.53 -30.43
N ALA A 136 34.67 35.37 -30.54
CA ALA A 136 34.92 34.20 -31.43
C ALA A 136 35.37 33.01 -30.51
N ALA A 137 35.59 31.72 -30.86
CA ALA A 137 35.65 30.93 -32.11
C ALA A 137 37.03 30.65 -32.79
N GLY A 138 37.82 29.66 -32.29
CA GLY A 138 38.74 28.84 -33.13
C GLY A 138 40.12 28.47 -32.55
N PRO A 139 40.90 27.54 -33.17
CA PRO A 139 40.66 26.81 -34.43
C PRO A 139 40.62 25.26 -34.29
N VAL A 140 40.67 24.56 -35.42
CA VAL A 140 40.60 23.08 -35.61
C VAL A 140 41.90 22.58 -36.28
N ASP A 141 42.29 21.32 -36.10
CA ASP A 141 43.05 20.60 -37.16
C ASP A 141 42.82 19.06 -37.18
N HIS A 142 43.19 18.42 -38.28
CA HIS A 142 43.03 16.99 -38.59
C HIS A 142 44.33 16.18 -38.44
N ALA A 143 44.23 14.91 -38.01
CA ALA A 143 45.18 13.87 -38.48
C ALA A 143 44.65 12.42 -38.41
N VAL A 144 44.79 11.72 -39.52
CA VAL A 144 44.53 10.29 -39.79
C VAL A 144 45.49 9.35 -39.03
N ARG A 145 44.98 8.22 -38.48
CA ARG A 145 45.56 6.85 -38.66
C ARG A 145 44.79 5.71 -37.94
N GLN A 146 44.48 4.63 -38.68
CA GLN A 146 44.46 3.25 -38.16
C GLN A 146 45.77 2.55 -38.55
N PRO A 147 46.16 1.42 -37.91
CA PRO A 147 45.85 0.11 -38.53
C PRO A 147 45.67 -1.11 -37.58
N ARG A 148 44.65 -1.94 -37.89
CA ARG A 148 44.68 -3.43 -37.96
C ARG A 148 45.20 -4.27 -36.75
N ARG A 149 44.29 -5.07 -36.15
CA ARG A 149 44.16 -6.56 -36.27
C ARG A 149 43.12 -7.04 -35.23
N ALA A 150 41.96 -7.61 -35.54
CA ALA A 150 41.57 -8.71 -36.45
C ALA A 150 41.94 -10.13 -35.96
N ARG A 151 40.96 -10.82 -35.36
CA ARG A 151 40.81 -12.29 -35.46
C ARG A 151 39.35 -12.65 -35.77
N ARG A 152 39.17 -13.51 -36.79
CA ARG A 152 37.87 -14.11 -37.16
C ARG A 152 37.72 -15.47 -36.47
N VAL A 153 36.47 -15.86 -36.20
CA VAL A 153 36.02 -17.25 -36.35
C VAL A 153 34.89 -17.25 -37.40
N ARG A 154 34.73 -18.34 -38.15
CA ARG A 154 33.89 -18.42 -39.36
C ARG A 154 32.47 -18.93 -39.07
N ARG A 155 31.54 -18.56 -39.97
CA ARG A 155 30.24 -19.22 -40.15
C ARG A 155 30.39 -20.62 -40.75
N GLY A 156 29.51 -21.54 -40.34
CA GLY A 156 28.88 -22.58 -41.18
C GLY A 156 27.43 -22.69 -40.69
N ARG A 157 26.41 -22.36 -41.49
CA ARG A 157 25.80 -23.16 -42.59
C ARG A 157 25.10 -24.42 -42.08
N ASP A 158 23.77 -24.34 -42.04
CA ASP A 158 22.83 -25.46 -42.00
C ASP A 158 22.98 -26.36 -43.25
N PRO A 159 22.41 -27.58 -43.24
CA PRO A 159 21.00 -27.68 -43.64
C PRO A 159 20.11 -28.61 -42.79
N HIS A 160 18.81 -28.32 -42.81
CA HIS A 160 17.71 -29.23 -42.47
C HIS A 160 17.51 -30.29 -43.60
N PRO A 161 16.63 -31.32 -43.51
CA PRO A 161 15.51 -31.51 -42.57
C PRO A 161 15.39 -32.90 -41.90
N GLY A 162 14.44 -33.05 -40.96
CA GLY A 162 14.04 -34.37 -40.43
C GLY A 162 12.70 -34.34 -39.69
N ARG A 163 11.72 -35.14 -40.13
CA ARG A 163 10.40 -35.30 -39.48
C ARG A 163 10.44 -36.38 -38.40
N GLN A 164 9.79 -36.16 -37.24
CA GLN A 164 8.70 -37.02 -36.75
C GLN A 164 7.99 -36.48 -35.49
N GLY A 165 6.82 -37.05 -35.21
CA GLY A 165 5.87 -36.62 -34.15
C GLY A 165 5.92 -37.45 -32.85
N PRO A 166 4.92 -37.27 -31.96
CA PRO A 166 5.10 -37.48 -30.52
C PRO A 166 4.62 -38.83 -29.95
N ARG A 167 5.20 -39.18 -28.78
CA ARG A 167 4.67 -40.11 -27.76
C ARG A 167 5.04 -39.49 -26.39
N ALA A 168 4.10 -39.09 -25.53
CA ALA A 168 3.13 -39.87 -24.74
C ALA A 168 3.76 -40.47 -23.44
N CYS A 169 3.17 -40.13 -22.29
CA CYS A 169 3.61 -40.51 -20.93
C CYS A 169 3.26 -41.98 -20.57
N PRO A 170 3.76 -42.54 -19.45
CA PRO A 170 3.00 -42.42 -18.19
C PRO A 170 3.79 -42.40 -16.84
N VAL A 171 3.28 -41.58 -15.90
CA VAL A 171 2.87 -41.84 -14.49
C VAL A 171 3.56 -42.94 -13.63
N ALA A 172 3.74 -42.59 -12.34
CA ALA A 172 4.06 -43.41 -11.13
C ALA A 172 5.54 -43.80 -10.87
N GLY A 173 6.01 -43.92 -9.61
CA GLY A 173 5.33 -43.73 -8.32
C GLY A 173 6.28 -43.75 -7.09
N LEU A 174 5.71 -43.56 -5.88
CA LEU A 174 6.42 -43.60 -4.58
C LEU A 174 6.72 -45.04 -4.11
N PRO A 175 7.79 -45.28 -3.33
CA PRO A 175 7.71 -45.40 -1.85
C PRO A 175 8.74 -44.48 -1.14
N ALA A 176 8.67 -44.06 0.14
CA ALA A 176 8.11 -44.52 1.42
C ALA A 176 9.21 -44.93 2.44
N VAL A 177 9.09 -44.40 3.67
CA VAL A 177 10.03 -44.47 4.83
C VAL A 177 9.63 -45.64 5.76
N PRO A 178 10.54 -46.49 6.31
CA PRO A 178 11.09 -46.31 7.69
C PRO A 178 12.44 -47.07 7.95
N PRO A 179 12.93 -47.31 9.20
CA PRO A 179 12.69 -46.69 10.51
C PRO A 179 13.97 -46.18 11.25
N ALA A 180 13.78 -45.66 12.46
CA ALA A 180 14.75 -45.09 13.39
C ALA A 180 15.80 -46.05 14.03
N GLY A 181 16.87 -45.47 14.59
CA GLY A 181 17.58 -46.03 15.76
C GLY A 181 19.10 -45.76 15.84
N GLY A 182 19.61 -45.42 17.04
CA GLY A 182 21.05 -45.51 17.37
C GLY A 182 21.68 -44.27 18.04
N ARG A 183 22.13 -44.41 19.29
CA ARG A 183 23.06 -43.48 19.96
C ARG A 183 24.49 -44.03 19.89
N ALA A 184 25.50 -43.20 19.61
CA ALA A 184 26.88 -43.43 20.07
C ALA A 184 27.74 -42.15 20.04
N GLN A 185 28.60 -41.99 21.05
CA GLN A 185 29.81 -41.16 20.99
C GLN A 185 31.02 -42.06 20.64
N PRO A 186 32.12 -41.49 20.15
CA PRO A 186 33.46 -41.98 20.48
C PRO A 186 34.26 -40.96 21.31
N ARG A 187 35.18 -41.47 22.15
CA ARG A 187 36.10 -40.68 23.00
C ARG A 187 37.54 -40.70 22.46
N HIS A 188 38.36 -39.76 22.92
CA HIS A 188 39.79 -39.58 22.55
C HIS A 188 40.71 -40.80 22.75
N ARG A 189 41.76 -40.88 21.90
CA ARG A 189 43.20 -41.08 22.19
C ARG A 189 43.99 -40.92 20.86
N GLY A 190 45.25 -40.48 20.78
CA GLY A 190 46.22 -39.91 21.75
C GLY A 190 47.29 -39.08 20.99
N ARG A 191 47.95 -38.07 21.60
CA ARG A 191 49.20 -38.11 22.41
C ARG A 191 50.55 -38.06 21.64
N ALA A 192 51.13 -36.85 21.57
CA ALA A 192 52.56 -36.49 21.74
C ALA A 192 52.55 -35.01 22.24
N ARG A 193 53.28 -34.48 23.25
CA ARG A 193 54.67 -34.62 23.78
C ARG A 193 55.74 -34.19 22.76
N ALA A 194 56.63 -33.22 23.01
CA ALA A 194 56.87 -32.30 24.15
C ALA A 194 57.51 -30.97 23.63
N ARG A 195 58.11 -30.01 24.36
CA ARG A 195 58.54 -29.84 25.78
C ARG A 195 58.65 -28.33 26.14
N ALA A 196 58.82 -28.01 27.43
CA ALA A 196 59.17 -26.70 28.03
C ALA A 196 59.90 -26.99 29.39
N PRO A 197 60.16 -26.05 30.36
CA PRO A 197 60.07 -24.57 30.42
C PRO A 197 61.52 -24.00 30.71
N PRO A 198 61.91 -23.09 31.69
CA PRO A 198 61.17 -22.20 32.61
C PRO A 198 61.81 -20.82 33.03
N HIS A 199 61.05 -20.07 33.86
CA HIS A 199 61.43 -19.09 34.94
C HIS A 199 62.09 -17.70 34.67
N GLY A 200 61.64 -16.68 35.43
CA GLY A 200 62.27 -15.35 35.61
C GLY A 200 61.36 -14.21 36.13
N ARG A 201 61.47 -13.83 37.43
CA ARG A 201 60.94 -12.63 38.17
C ARG A 201 61.58 -12.61 39.58
N PRO A 202 61.68 -11.51 40.40
CA PRO A 202 60.89 -10.26 40.54
C PRO A 202 61.52 -9.04 39.80
N ALA A 203 61.51 -7.73 40.16
CA ALA A 203 61.01 -6.85 41.28
C ALA A 203 60.63 -5.43 40.71
N LEU A 204 60.02 -4.40 41.36
CA LEU A 204 59.66 -3.95 42.75
C LEU A 204 60.59 -2.85 43.37
N ALA A 205 59.97 -1.78 43.94
CA ALA A 205 60.53 -0.56 44.59
C ALA A 205 61.23 0.48 43.65
N ALA A 206 61.22 1.82 43.86
CA ALA A 206 60.63 2.69 44.90
C ALA A 206 60.21 4.10 44.37
N ARG A 207 59.55 4.91 45.21
CA ARG A 207 59.29 6.37 45.13
C ARG A 207 60.06 7.06 46.30
N PRO A 208 60.27 8.41 46.43
CA PRO A 208 59.22 9.44 46.29
C PRO A 208 59.62 10.90 45.88
N ALA A 209 58.58 11.75 45.78
CA ALA A 209 58.48 13.19 46.14
C ALA A 209 59.45 14.28 45.61
N ALA A 210 58.89 15.20 44.81
CA ALA A 210 58.98 16.65 45.02
C ALA A 210 57.78 17.36 44.34
N ASP A 211 57.22 18.38 44.99
CA ASP A 211 56.11 19.28 44.58
C ASP A 211 56.20 20.51 45.54
N PRO A 212 55.68 21.73 45.26
CA PRO A 212 54.72 22.11 44.21
C PRO A 212 55.10 23.35 43.36
N ALA A 213 54.36 23.59 42.27
CA ALA A 213 53.63 24.85 42.01
C ALA A 213 53.03 24.97 40.57
N ALA A 214 51.94 25.76 40.48
CA ALA A 214 51.41 26.45 39.29
C ALA A 214 50.68 25.66 38.16
N LEU A 215 49.35 25.86 38.16
CA LEU A 215 48.49 26.08 36.97
C LEU A 215 48.12 24.90 36.04
N ASP A 216 47.22 24.07 36.56
CA ASP A 216 45.92 23.66 35.96
C ASP A 216 45.85 22.79 34.68
N ALA A 217 44.71 22.11 34.52
CA ALA A 217 44.39 21.15 33.46
C ALA A 217 43.34 21.73 32.48
N GLY A 218 43.07 21.16 31.30
CA GLY A 218 43.61 19.97 30.63
C GLY A 218 42.59 19.40 29.62
N HIS A 219 42.67 18.09 29.36
CA HIS A 219 41.77 17.28 28.51
C HIS A 219 41.78 17.54 26.99
N GLY A 220 41.71 16.43 26.23
CA GLY A 220 41.74 16.42 24.77
C GLY A 220 40.40 16.72 24.11
N ALA A 221 40.44 17.33 22.92
CA ALA A 221 39.25 17.87 22.26
C ALA A 221 38.27 16.79 21.78
N ALA A 222 37.09 16.72 22.40
CA ALA A 222 35.90 16.12 21.80
C ALA A 222 35.39 16.98 20.65
N VAL A 223 34.97 16.36 19.54
CA VAL A 223 34.53 17.08 18.33
C VAL A 223 33.08 17.57 18.49
N HIS A 224 32.88 18.63 19.27
CA HIS A 224 31.66 19.43 19.18
C HIS A 224 31.56 20.06 17.78
N ARG A 225 30.43 19.86 17.10
CA ARG A 225 30.06 20.64 15.91
C ARG A 225 28.91 21.59 16.24
N ASP A 226 29.12 22.84 15.82
CA ASP A 226 28.25 24.00 16.02
C ASP A 226 26.81 23.76 15.48
N PRO A 227 25.75 24.07 16.25
CA PRO A 227 24.35 24.03 15.80
C PRO A 227 23.95 25.17 14.82
N GLY A 228 24.89 25.97 14.30
CA GLY A 228 24.68 27.06 13.33
C GLY A 228 24.18 26.68 11.93
N ARG A 229 23.25 25.72 11.76
CA ARG A 229 22.81 25.27 10.43
C ARG A 229 21.67 26.10 9.85
N VAL A 230 22.01 26.91 8.85
CA VAL A 230 21.10 27.73 8.02
C VAL A 230 19.79 26.99 7.68
N ALA A 231 18.66 27.60 8.03
CA ALA A 231 17.33 27.06 7.78
C ALA A 231 17.01 27.02 6.27
N ARG A 232 17.27 25.88 5.62
CA ARG A 232 16.71 25.58 4.30
C ARG A 232 15.19 25.61 4.42
N ARG A 233 14.53 26.54 3.70
CA ARG A 233 13.07 26.54 3.54
C ARG A 233 12.60 25.13 3.13
N PRO A 234 11.60 24.54 3.78
CA PRO A 234 11.07 23.25 3.35
C PRO A 234 10.52 23.40 1.93
N THR A 235 10.99 22.55 1.01
CA THR A 235 10.34 22.34 -0.27
C THR A 235 8.88 21.95 -0.04
N ALA A 236 7.96 22.46 -0.84
CA ALA A 236 6.51 22.31 -0.66
C ALA A 236 5.98 20.89 -0.97
N GLY A 237 6.49 19.89 -0.26
CA GLY A 237 5.78 18.62 -0.07
C GLY A 237 4.49 18.89 0.69
N GLN A 238 3.41 18.21 0.30
CA GLN A 238 2.09 18.43 0.90
C GLN A 238 2.13 18.12 2.40
N GLN A 239 1.99 19.16 3.23
CA GLN A 239 1.79 18.98 4.66
C GLN A 239 0.53 18.15 4.87
N VAL A 240 0.64 17.07 5.67
CA VAL A 240 -0.54 16.35 6.16
C VAL A 240 -1.30 17.30 7.07
N SER A 241 -2.35 17.91 6.53
CA SER A 241 -3.07 19.01 7.15
C SER A 241 -3.86 18.53 8.36
N ARG A 242 -3.21 18.52 9.53
CA ARG A 242 -3.92 18.48 10.81
C ARG A 242 -4.90 19.64 10.82
N LEU A 243 -6.17 19.34 11.07
CA LEU A 243 -7.10 20.37 11.53
C LEU A 243 -6.50 21.06 12.77
N PRO A 244 -6.73 22.37 12.98
CA PRO A 244 -6.42 23.03 14.24
C PRO A 244 -6.96 22.20 15.42
N ALA A 245 -6.24 22.13 16.55
CA ALA A 245 -6.57 21.21 17.64
C ALA A 245 -8.04 21.26 18.08
N ARG A 246 -8.64 22.47 18.13
CA ARG A 246 -10.06 22.71 18.44
C ARG A 246 -11.06 22.04 17.48
N LEU A 247 -10.64 21.68 16.27
CA LEU A 247 -11.45 21.04 15.22
C LEU A 247 -11.12 19.56 15.02
N GLN A 248 -10.05 19.03 15.61
CA GLN A 248 -9.71 17.60 15.52
C GLN A 248 -10.80 16.67 16.07
N PRO A 249 -11.54 17.01 17.17
CA PRO A 249 -12.70 16.22 17.61
C PRO A 249 -13.83 16.08 16.58
N ALA A 250 -13.93 17.01 15.61
CA ALA A 250 -14.90 16.94 14.52
C ALA A 250 -14.47 16.02 13.37
N TRP A 251 -13.21 15.53 13.34
CA TRP A 251 -12.67 14.72 12.24
C TRP A 251 -13.48 13.44 11.92
N PRO A 252 -14.00 12.67 12.90
CA PRO A 252 -14.87 11.52 12.61
C PRO A 252 -16.20 11.92 11.97
N LEU A 253 -16.73 13.12 12.26
CA LEU A 253 -17.94 13.65 11.65
C LEU A 253 -17.65 14.14 10.22
N LEU A 254 -16.53 14.84 10.02
CA LEU A 254 -16.08 15.32 8.70
C LEU A 254 -15.81 14.15 7.74
N LYS A 255 -15.16 13.06 8.20
CA LYS A 255 -15.04 11.79 7.47
C LYS A 255 -16.40 11.26 7.02
N ARG A 256 -17.40 11.22 7.91
CA ARG A 256 -18.75 10.73 7.60
C ARG A 256 -19.47 11.62 6.59
N LEU A 257 -19.39 12.94 6.75
CA LEU A 257 -19.97 13.92 5.83
C LEU A 257 -19.32 13.82 4.43
N HIS A 258 -17.99 13.67 4.36
CA HIS A 258 -17.26 13.49 3.10
C HIS A 258 -17.75 12.26 2.32
N ARG A 259 -17.89 11.10 2.99
CA ARG A 259 -18.44 9.88 2.35
C ARG A 259 -19.90 10.05 1.94
N LEU A 260 -20.73 10.73 2.74
CA LEU A 260 -22.12 11.04 2.38
C LEU A 260 -22.20 11.95 1.13
N LEU A 261 -21.35 12.98 1.05
CA LEU A 261 -21.26 13.86 -0.12
C LEU A 261 -20.82 13.09 -1.38
N ALA A 262 -19.86 12.16 -1.26
CA ALA A 262 -19.46 11.29 -2.37
C ALA A 262 -20.63 10.42 -2.87
N VAL A 263 -21.43 9.85 -1.96
CA VAL A 263 -22.63 9.06 -2.30
C VAL A 263 -23.68 9.94 -3.00
N LEU A 264 -23.98 11.13 -2.46
CA LEU A 264 -25.00 12.04 -3.01
C LEU A 264 -24.60 12.61 -4.37
N ALA A 265 -23.37 13.11 -4.52
CA ALA A 265 -22.84 13.58 -5.79
C ALA A 265 -22.76 12.42 -6.81
N GLY A 266 -22.37 11.22 -6.39
CA GLY A 266 -22.42 10.03 -7.23
C GLY A 266 -23.84 9.67 -7.69
N VAL A 267 -24.87 9.80 -6.84
CA VAL A 267 -26.28 9.59 -7.25
C VAL A 267 -26.71 10.63 -8.27
N LEU A 268 -26.37 11.91 -8.05
CA LEU A 268 -26.72 13.01 -8.94
C LEU A 268 -26.03 12.92 -10.31
N PHE A 269 -24.72 12.68 -10.35
CA PHE A 269 -23.92 12.89 -11.56
C PHE A 269 -23.63 11.63 -12.39
N ARG A 270 -23.62 10.42 -11.80
CA ARG A 270 -23.38 9.17 -12.57
C ARG A 270 -24.36 8.98 -13.75
N PRO A 271 -25.69 9.21 -13.63
CA PRO A 271 -26.62 8.97 -14.73
C PRO A 271 -26.28 9.77 -16.00
N PHE A 272 -25.74 10.97 -15.82
CA PHE A 272 -25.32 11.87 -16.90
C PHE A 272 -23.93 11.52 -17.47
N GLY A 273 -23.20 10.56 -16.88
CA GLY A 273 -21.83 10.22 -17.28
C GLY A 273 -21.68 9.92 -18.78
N ARG A 274 -22.64 9.19 -19.38
CA ARG A 274 -22.63 8.88 -20.82
C ARG A 274 -22.73 10.13 -21.71
N LEU A 275 -23.33 11.22 -21.24
CA LEU A 275 -23.43 12.49 -21.97
C LEU A 275 -22.16 13.34 -21.85
N ILE A 276 -21.24 12.97 -20.97
CA ILE A 276 -19.99 13.69 -20.65
C ILE A 276 -18.77 13.00 -21.34
N GLY A 277 -19.01 11.93 -22.11
CA GLY A 277 -17.98 11.20 -22.87
C GLY A 277 -16.92 10.55 -21.98
N ASP A 278 -15.66 10.58 -22.40
CA ASP A 278 -14.49 10.03 -21.69
C ASP A 278 -14.38 10.52 -20.23
N ARG A 279 -14.92 11.71 -19.93
CA ARG A 279 -14.94 12.33 -18.60
C ARG A 279 -16.17 11.95 -17.75
N GLY A 280 -17.04 11.07 -18.24
CA GLY A 280 -18.19 10.55 -17.51
C GLY A 280 -17.78 9.74 -16.27
N LEU A 281 -18.51 9.91 -15.17
CA LEU A 281 -18.31 9.08 -13.98
C LEU A 281 -18.71 7.62 -14.27
N PRO A 282 -18.00 6.61 -13.70
CA PRO A 282 -18.38 5.21 -13.86
C PRO A 282 -19.79 4.94 -13.33
N LEU A 283 -20.60 4.27 -14.15
CA LEU A 283 -22.03 4.02 -13.91
C LEU A 283 -22.23 2.95 -12.83
N THR A 284 -21.37 1.95 -12.84
CA THR A 284 -21.41 0.80 -11.92
C THR A 284 -20.00 0.47 -11.43
N ALA A 285 -19.91 -0.49 -10.51
CA ALA A 285 -18.65 -1.08 -10.11
C ALA A 285 -18.80 -2.60 -9.94
N THR A 286 -17.66 -3.27 -9.97
CA THR A 286 -17.46 -4.69 -9.68
C THR A 286 -16.63 -4.81 -8.39
N ALA A 287 -17.01 -5.74 -7.51
CA ALA A 287 -16.33 -5.93 -6.23
C ALA A 287 -15.06 -6.79 -6.34
N ALA A 288 -14.95 -7.59 -7.41
CA ALA A 288 -13.81 -8.44 -7.72
C ALA A 288 -13.45 -8.30 -9.20
N SER A 289 -12.16 -8.36 -9.52
CA SER A 289 -11.64 -8.11 -10.88
C SER A 289 -11.96 -9.22 -11.87
N ALA A 290 -12.15 -10.46 -11.40
CA ALA A 290 -12.72 -11.53 -12.23
C ALA A 290 -14.10 -11.13 -12.79
N THR A 291 -14.98 -10.54 -11.97
CA THR A 291 -16.29 -10.04 -12.41
C THR A 291 -16.19 -8.79 -13.30
N THR A 292 -15.05 -8.11 -13.31
CA THR A 292 -14.76 -7.04 -14.30
C THR A 292 -14.45 -7.66 -15.66
N ALA A 293 -13.58 -8.67 -15.70
CA ALA A 293 -13.28 -9.44 -16.92
C ALA A 293 -14.52 -10.16 -17.49
N GLU A 294 -15.34 -10.81 -16.65
CA GLU A 294 -16.60 -11.44 -17.04
C GLU A 294 -17.61 -10.49 -17.72
N ARG A 295 -17.51 -9.18 -17.46
CA ARG A 295 -18.46 -8.17 -17.99
C ARG A 295 -17.99 -7.45 -19.23
N GLU A 296 -16.68 -7.32 -19.42
CA GLU A 296 -16.07 -6.68 -20.60
C GLU A 296 -14.94 -7.56 -21.18
N PRO A 297 -15.19 -8.84 -21.52
CA PRO A 297 -14.12 -9.81 -21.85
C PRO A 297 -13.31 -9.46 -23.11
N GLU A 298 -13.87 -8.66 -24.03
CA GLU A 298 -13.17 -8.13 -25.22
C GLU A 298 -12.11 -7.07 -24.86
N ALA A 299 -12.23 -6.45 -23.69
CA ALA A 299 -11.43 -5.31 -23.24
C ALA A 299 -10.71 -5.53 -21.91
N VAL A 300 -11.08 -6.54 -21.12
CA VAL A 300 -10.55 -6.78 -19.77
C VAL A 300 -10.15 -8.25 -19.61
N VAL A 301 -8.86 -8.48 -19.42
CA VAL A 301 -8.26 -9.81 -19.16
C VAL A 301 -7.64 -9.81 -17.76
N LEU A 302 -7.68 -10.94 -17.07
CA LEU A 302 -7.03 -11.13 -15.77
C LEU A 302 -5.92 -12.17 -15.93
N HIS A 303 -4.67 -11.74 -15.81
CA HIS A 303 -3.49 -12.59 -15.84
C HIS A 303 -3.16 -13.04 -14.42
N PRO A 304 -3.26 -14.33 -14.08
CA PRO A 304 -3.00 -14.81 -12.72
C PRO A 304 -1.50 -14.79 -12.39
N GLY A 305 -1.19 -14.49 -11.13
CA GLY A 305 0.12 -14.66 -10.52
C GLY A 305 0.06 -15.68 -9.38
N GLY A 306 0.70 -15.38 -8.26
CA GLY A 306 0.73 -16.25 -7.09
C GLY A 306 -0.63 -16.52 -6.45
N ALA A 307 -0.76 -17.68 -5.81
CA ALA A 307 -1.97 -18.07 -5.09
C ALA A 307 -2.25 -17.17 -3.87
N ALA A 308 -3.44 -17.32 -3.28
CA ALA A 308 -3.77 -16.69 -1.99
C ALA A 308 -2.87 -17.24 -0.86
N GLU A 309 -2.43 -16.38 0.04
CA GLU A 309 -1.55 -16.74 1.16
C GLU A 309 -2.36 -16.72 2.47
N LEU A 310 -2.48 -17.87 3.13
CA LEU A 310 -3.13 -17.99 4.44
C LEU A 310 -2.08 -17.83 5.55
N LEU A 311 -2.22 -16.80 6.38
CA LEU A 311 -1.26 -16.46 7.42
C LEU A 311 -1.84 -16.74 8.80
N GLU A 312 -1.17 -17.58 9.58
CA GLU A 312 -1.40 -17.73 11.03
C GLU A 312 -0.19 -17.21 11.80
N ARG A 313 -0.40 -16.22 12.67
CA ARG A 313 0.66 -15.47 13.38
C ARG A 313 0.68 -15.75 14.88
N GLY A 314 1.81 -15.45 15.51
CA GLY A 314 1.99 -15.53 16.96
C GLY A 314 1.03 -14.62 17.72
N PRO A 315 0.89 -14.76 19.05
CA PRO A 315 0.39 -13.67 19.88
C PRO A 315 1.49 -12.58 19.94
N ALA A 316 1.17 -11.35 19.56
CA ALA A 316 2.11 -10.25 19.68
C ALA A 316 2.39 -9.94 21.17
N GLU A 317 3.67 -9.87 21.55
CA GLU A 317 4.08 -9.47 22.90
C GLU A 317 3.95 -7.95 23.11
N GLY A 318 3.45 -7.54 24.28
CA GLY A 318 3.39 -6.13 24.64
C GLY A 318 2.46 -5.81 25.79
N ASP A 319 2.35 -4.52 26.10
CA ASP A 319 1.53 -3.97 27.17
C ASP A 319 0.52 -2.94 26.59
N PRO A 320 -0.81 -3.11 26.77
CA PRO A 320 -1.45 -4.19 27.50
C PRO A 320 -1.39 -5.52 26.73
N PRO A 321 -1.28 -6.66 27.43
CA PRO A 321 -1.14 -7.97 26.79
C PRO A 321 -2.36 -8.31 25.93
N ARG A 322 -2.09 -8.95 24.78
CA ARG A 322 -3.12 -9.40 23.82
C ARG A 322 -4.04 -8.27 23.32
N HIS A 323 -3.47 -7.08 23.07
CA HIS A 323 -4.23 -5.95 22.55
C HIS A 323 -4.98 -6.31 21.24
N TRP A 324 -6.28 -6.03 21.21
CA TRP A 324 -7.26 -6.59 20.26
C TRP A 324 -6.93 -6.37 18.78
N VAL A 325 -6.20 -5.30 18.44
CA VAL A 325 -5.72 -5.05 17.06
C VAL A 325 -4.82 -6.19 16.59
N PHE A 326 -3.85 -6.61 17.40
CA PHE A 326 -2.93 -7.70 17.06
C PHE A 326 -3.66 -9.05 17.07
N GLU A 327 -4.53 -9.31 18.06
CA GLU A 327 -5.36 -10.53 18.10
C GLU A 327 -6.23 -10.68 16.84
N LYS A 328 -6.81 -9.59 16.30
CA LYS A 328 -7.49 -9.59 15.01
C LYS A 328 -6.53 -9.93 13.86
N GLY A 329 -5.33 -9.35 13.86
CA GLY A 329 -4.28 -9.60 12.86
C GLY A 329 -3.61 -10.97 12.95
N ARG A 330 -3.99 -11.85 13.90
CA ARG A 330 -3.39 -13.20 14.03
C ARG A 330 -3.75 -14.15 12.89
N ARG A 331 -4.81 -13.84 12.13
CA ARG A 331 -5.21 -14.59 10.93
C ARG A 331 -5.50 -13.62 9.80
N ALA A 332 -4.90 -13.86 8.65
CA ALA A 332 -5.17 -13.12 7.42
C ALA A 332 -5.24 -14.07 6.21
N GLU A 333 -6.10 -13.72 5.26
CA GLU A 333 -6.15 -14.32 3.93
C GLU A 333 -5.72 -13.24 2.94
N ILE A 334 -4.50 -13.37 2.43
CA ILE A 334 -4.00 -12.48 1.37
C ILE A 334 -4.64 -12.93 0.07
N PRO A 335 -5.39 -12.08 -0.65
CA PRO A 335 -6.01 -12.46 -1.91
C PRO A 335 -4.98 -12.90 -2.96
N ALA A 336 -5.36 -13.83 -3.83
CA ALA A 336 -4.53 -14.27 -4.93
C ALA A 336 -4.03 -13.08 -5.79
N ARG A 337 -2.78 -13.18 -6.24
CA ARG A 337 -2.08 -12.16 -7.00
C ARG A 337 -2.43 -12.27 -8.49
N TYR A 338 -2.52 -11.13 -9.17
CA TYR A 338 -2.86 -11.04 -10.59
C TYR A 338 -2.51 -9.66 -11.17
N VAL A 339 -2.49 -9.54 -12.50
CA VAL A 339 -2.55 -8.27 -13.23
C VAL A 339 -3.86 -8.19 -13.99
N LEU A 340 -4.61 -7.10 -13.79
CA LEU A 340 -5.77 -6.75 -14.60
C LEU A 340 -5.29 -5.96 -15.83
N ASP A 341 -5.55 -6.47 -17.02
CA ASP A 341 -5.14 -5.91 -18.31
C ASP A 341 -6.37 -5.32 -19.01
N VAL A 342 -6.41 -4.00 -19.15
CA VAL A 342 -7.57 -3.21 -19.59
C VAL A 342 -7.22 -2.45 -20.86
N ARG A 343 -7.76 -2.87 -21.99
CA ARG A 343 -7.64 -2.18 -23.29
C ARG A 343 -8.41 -0.86 -23.24
N ASP A 344 -7.83 0.22 -23.76
CA ASP A 344 -8.34 1.61 -23.67
C ASP A 344 -8.73 2.04 -22.23
N GLY A 345 -8.03 1.48 -21.24
CA GLY A 345 -8.33 1.59 -19.82
C GLY A 345 -7.99 2.96 -19.21
N ARG A 346 -8.71 3.35 -18.16
CA ARG A 346 -8.54 4.65 -17.49
C ARG A 346 -8.07 4.52 -16.04
N LEU A 347 -7.04 5.28 -15.66
CA LEU A 347 -6.65 5.53 -14.27
C LEU A 347 -7.09 6.94 -13.86
N VAL A 348 -7.89 7.04 -12.81
CA VAL A 348 -8.44 8.30 -12.31
C VAL A 348 -7.65 8.79 -11.09
N GLY A 349 -7.08 9.99 -11.17
CA GLY A 349 -6.54 10.73 -10.03
C GLY A 349 -5.20 10.21 -9.48
N ASP A 350 -4.86 10.73 -8.30
CA ASP A 350 -3.67 10.38 -7.50
C ASP A 350 -3.82 9.08 -6.71
N TYR A 351 -5.06 8.66 -6.44
CA TYR A 351 -5.39 7.32 -5.94
C TYR A 351 -5.47 6.25 -7.06
N ALA A 352 -5.32 6.65 -8.33
CA ALA A 352 -5.27 5.78 -9.52
C ALA A 352 -6.40 4.74 -9.64
N ALA A 353 -7.66 5.17 -9.51
CA ALA A 353 -8.81 4.26 -9.62
C ALA A 353 -9.03 3.81 -11.08
N THR A 354 -9.09 2.49 -11.28
CA THR A 354 -9.25 1.80 -12.57
C THR A 354 -10.69 1.85 -13.07
N VAL A 355 -10.91 2.37 -14.26
CA VAL A 355 -12.21 2.42 -14.95
C VAL A 355 -12.08 1.83 -16.36
N THR A 356 -12.92 0.84 -16.67
CA THR A 356 -13.00 0.16 -17.97
C THR A 356 -13.49 1.09 -19.09
N PRO A 357 -13.38 0.73 -20.38
CA PRO A 357 -14.04 1.46 -21.48
C PRO A 357 -15.55 1.58 -21.28
N GLY A 358 -16.24 0.50 -20.90
CA GLY A 358 -17.68 0.46 -20.63
C GLY A 358 -18.14 1.28 -19.42
N GLY A 359 -17.22 1.82 -18.61
CA GLY A 359 -17.52 2.69 -17.48
C GLY A 359 -17.87 1.92 -16.20
N ILE A 360 -17.26 0.74 -16.01
CA ILE A 360 -17.24 0.01 -14.75
C ILE A 360 -16.01 0.46 -13.96
N LEU A 361 -16.20 0.82 -12.69
CA LEU A 361 -15.12 0.97 -11.71
C LEU A 361 -14.71 -0.43 -11.19
N ASP A 362 -13.46 -0.83 -11.39
CA ASP A 362 -12.93 -2.03 -10.73
C ASP A 362 -12.59 -1.69 -9.28
N TYR A 363 -13.43 -2.09 -8.32
CA TYR A 363 -13.26 -1.69 -6.92
C TYR A 363 -12.13 -2.46 -6.20
N GLN A 364 -11.75 -3.64 -6.70
CA GLN A 364 -10.70 -4.46 -6.06
C GLN A 364 -9.31 -3.82 -6.25
N THR A 365 -9.00 -3.32 -7.45
CA THR A 365 -7.79 -2.51 -7.69
C THR A 365 -7.93 -1.07 -7.16
N SER A 366 -9.16 -0.54 -7.10
CA SER A 366 -9.47 0.86 -6.70
C SER A 366 -9.95 1.02 -5.25
N GLY A 367 -9.45 0.22 -4.31
CA GLY A 367 -9.81 0.34 -2.91
C GLY A 367 -9.27 1.64 -2.28
N TYR A 368 -10.07 2.31 -1.44
CA TYR A 368 -9.67 3.52 -0.70
C TYR A 368 -9.90 3.36 0.80
N PHE A 369 -9.14 4.08 1.63
CA PHE A 369 -9.16 3.92 3.10
C PHE A 369 -10.54 4.20 3.71
N GLY A 370 -11.01 3.28 4.57
CA GLY A 370 -12.19 3.49 5.40
C GLY A 370 -13.52 3.61 4.65
N LEU A 371 -13.65 3.01 3.47
CA LEU A 371 -14.92 2.96 2.74
C LEU A 371 -15.72 1.70 3.06
N SER A 372 -17.03 1.84 3.21
CA SER A 372 -17.98 0.72 3.32
C SER A 372 -18.24 0.04 1.96
N GLY A 373 -17.77 0.63 0.86
CA GLY A 373 -17.90 0.13 -0.50
C GLY A 373 -17.83 1.22 -1.57
N TRP A 374 -17.73 0.81 -2.84
CA TRP A 374 -17.44 1.69 -3.99
C TRP A 374 -18.26 2.97 -4.11
N ARG A 375 -19.51 3.01 -3.63
CA ARG A 375 -20.38 4.21 -3.73
C ARG A 375 -19.89 5.39 -2.90
N GLU A 376 -19.04 5.15 -1.90
CA GLU A 376 -18.42 6.18 -1.06
C GLU A 376 -17.08 6.69 -1.64
N HIS A 377 -16.63 6.17 -2.80
CA HIS A 377 -15.30 6.43 -3.33
C HIS A 377 -15.10 7.91 -3.75
N PRO A 378 -13.96 8.56 -3.38
CA PRO A 378 -13.76 9.99 -3.55
C PRO A 378 -13.84 10.49 -5.01
N LEU A 379 -13.71 9.62 -6.01
CA LEU A 379 -13.95 9.99 -7.42
C LEU A 379 -15.37 10.53 -7.66
N PHE A 380 -16.37 10.11 -6.86
CA PHE A 380 -17.76 10.54 -7.00
C PHE A 380 -18.06 11.92 -6.37
N LEU A 381 -17.10 12.54 -5.67
CA LEU A 381 -17.22 13.92 -5.16
C LEU A 381 -17.23 14.98 -6.27
N ARG A 382 -16.85 14.60 -7.50
CA ARG A 382 -16.76 15.49 -8.65
C ARG A 382 -17.91 15.20 -9.62
N PRO A 383 -18.49 16.20 -10.30
CA PRO A 383 -19.56 15.98 -11.28
C PRO A 383 -19.11 15.27 -12.57
N ARG A 384 -17.80 15.23 -12.80
CA ARG A 384 -17.13 14.57 -13.92
C ARG A 384 -15.70 14.21 -13.53
N LEU A 385 -15.10 13.26 -14.24
CA LEU A 385 -13.72 12.88 -14.06
C LEU A 385 -12.76 14.07 -14.32
N PRO A 386 -11.55 14.05 -13.72
CA PRO A 386 -10.45 14.95 -14.10
C PRO A 386 -10.12 14.90 -15.61
N GLN A 387 -9.25 15.81 -16.07
CA GLN A 387 -8.95 15.91 -17.50
C GLN A 387 -8.29 14.63 -18.00
N VAL A 388 -8.86 14.03 -19.06
CA VAL A 388 -8.33 12.82 -19.69
C VAL A 388 -7.16 13.21 -20.57
N GLU A 389 -6.03 12.56 -20.35
CA GLU A 389 -4.84 12.61 -21.19
C GLU A 389 -4.56 11.19 -21.69
N HIS A 390 -4.45 11.02 -23.01
CA HIS A 390 -4.15 9.75 -23.64
C HIS A 390 -2.63 9.54 -23.64
N VAL A 391 -2.20 8.36 -23.19
CA VAL A 391 -0.83 7.89 -23.22
C VAL A 391 -0.81 6.66 -24.14
N PRO A 392 -0.09 6.70 -25.27
CA PRO A 392 -0.07 5.57 -26.21
C PRO A 392 0.69 4.38 -25.61
N GLY A 393 0.36 3.17 -26.08
CA GLY A 393 1.03 1.93 -25.71
C GLY A 393 0.56 1.31 -24.39
N THR A 394 1.45 0.52 -23.78
CA THR A 394 1.22 -0.28 -22.57
C THR A 394 1.68 0.47 -21.33
N VAL A 395 0.75 0.77 -20.43
CA VAL A 395 1.00 1.57 -19.23
C VAL A 395 0.79 0.75 -17.96
N LEU A 396 1.79 0.68 -17.09
CA LEU A 396 1.73 -0.04 -15.82
C LEU A 396 1.31 0.86 -14.64
N SER A 397 0.33 0.45 -13.86
CA SER A 397 -0.17 1.19 -12.69
C SER A 397 0.37 0.64 -11.36
N LEU A 398 1.51 1.18 -10.90
CA LEU A 398 2.01 0.92 -9.55
C LEU A 398 1.35 1.81 -8.48
N THR A 399 0.68 2.90 -8.89
CA THR A 399 -0.01 3.80 -7.95
C THR A 399 -1.26 3.15 -7.34
N THR A 400 -1.52 3.43 -6.06
CA THR A 400 -2.83 3.27 -5.39
C THR A 400 -2.93 4.25 -4.20
N ARG A 401 -3.95 4.12 -3.35
CA ARG A 401 -4.17 4.93 -2.14
C ARG A 401 -2.88 5.12 -1.30
N GLY A 402 -2.60 6.35 -0.87
CA GLY A 402 -1.51 6.66 0.07
C GLY A 402 -0.07 6.60 -0.48
N THR A 403 0.16 5.89 -1.59
CA THR A 403 1.49 5.66 -2.19
C THR A 403 2.30 6.93 -2.47
N ALA A 404 1.64 8.04 -2.81
CA ALA A 404 2.29 9.30 -3.15
C ALA A 404 2.96 10.01 -1.96
N VAL A 405 2.51 9.74 -0.72
CA VAL A 405 2.86 10.55 0.48
C VAL A 405 3.43 9.76 1.66
N ASN A 406 3.20 8.44 1.71
CA ASN A 406 3.60 7.60 2.85
C ASN A 406 4.62 6.55 2.40
N TYR A 407 5.76 6.49 3.10
CA TYR A 407 6.87 5.57 2.82
C TYR A 407 6.45 4.09 2.86
N TYR A 408 5.62 3.68 3.83
CA TYR A 408 5.10 2.30 3.89
C TYR A 408 4.28 1.96 2.65
N HIS A 409 3.31 2.83 2.29
CA HIS A 409 2.47 2.61 1.12
C HIS A 409 3.28 2.67 -0.18
N PHE A 410 4.31 3.51 -0.26
CA PHE A 410 5.20 3.52 -1.42
C PHE A 410 5.96 2.19 -1.57
N LEU A 411 6.50 1.65 -0.47
CA LEU A 411 7.27 0.40 -0.51
C LEU A 411 6.38 -0.83 -0.78
N TYR A 412 5.33 -1.02 0.03
CA TYR A 412 4.48 -2.22 -0.03
C TYR A 412 3.32 -2.12 -1.03
N ASP A 413 2.73 -0.93 -1.23
CA ASP A 413 1.53 -0.74 -2.08
C ASP A 413 1.84 -0.09 -3.44
N ALA A 414 3.12 0.19 -3.76
CA ALA A 414 3.54 0.55 -5.12
C ALA A 414 4.75 -0.28 -5.60
N VAL A 415 5.88 -0.26 -4.88
CA VAL A 415 7.12 -0.90 -5.35
C VAL A 415 6.99 -2.43 -5.36
N ALA A 416 6.48 -3.05 -4.29
CA ALA A 416 6.25 -4.50 -4.27
C ALA A 416 5.20 -4.99 -5.29
N ARG A 417 4.30 -4.12 -5.77
CA ARG A 417 3.36 -4.46 -6.86
C ARG A 417 4.04 -4.67 -8.21
N TYR A 418 5.28 -4.19 -8.39
CA TYR A 418 6.08 -4.54 -9.56
C TYR A 418 6.45 -6.04 -9.56
N GLY A 419 6.68 -6.65 -8.40
CA GLY A 419 6.89 -8.10 -8.30
C GLY A 419 5.68 -8.93 -8.73
N ILE A 420 4.45 -8.44 -8.49
CA ILE A 420 3.20 -9.06 -8.98
C ILE A 420 3.11 -8.98 -10.51
N PHE A 421 3.57 -7.86 -11.10
CA PHE A 421 3.67 -7.69 -12.55
C PHE A 421 4.70 -8.67 -13.15
N GLU A 422 5.90 -8.75 -12.59
CA GLU A 422 6.94 -9.69 -13.04
C GLU A 422 6.50 -11.17 -12.92
N GLU A 423 5.71 -11.50 -11.90
CA GLU A 423 5.18 -12.85 -11.68
C GLU A 423 4.05 -13.21 -12.66
N SER A 424 3.10 -12.30 -12.89
CA SER A 424 1.93 -12.57 -13.74
C SER A 424 2.20 -12.41 -15.24
N LEU A 425 3.19 -11.57 -15.60
CA LEU A 425 3.53 -11.18 -16.97
C LEU A 425 5.06 -11.13 -17.17
N PRO A 426 5.78 -12.25 -17.01
CA PRO A 426 7.24 -12.29 -17.09
C PRO A 426 7.76 -11.89 -18.47
N GLY A 427 8.55 -10.80 -18.52
CA GLY A 427 9.16 -10.28 -19.75
C GLY A 427 8.25 -9.39 -20.61
N GLU A 428 7.06 -9.04 -20.13
CA GLU A 428 6.15 -8.07 -20.78
C GLU A 428 6.77 -6.67 -20.85
N HIS A 429 6.56 -5.97 -21.97
CA HIS A 429 7.08 -4.61 -22.17
C HIS A 429 6.08 -3.55 -21.68
N VAL A 430 6.59 -2.48 -21.05
CA VAL A 430 5.78 -1.34 -20.61
C VAL A 430 6.40 -0.04 -21.10
N ASP A 431 5.62 0.76 -21.83
CA ASP A 431 6.07 2.01 -22.45
C ASP A 431 6.12 3.16 -21.43
N ALA A 432 5.26 3.09 -20.40
CA ALA A 432 5.25 4.01 -19.26
C ALA A 432 4.76 3.36 -17.96
N ILE A 433 5.16 3.94 -16.81
CA ILE A 433 4.79 3.47 -15.48
C ILE A 433 4.21 4.63 -14.66
N VAL A 434 2.97 4.49 -14.16
CA VAL A 434 2.30 5.48 -13.32
C VAL A 434 2.68 5.24 -11.85
N VAL A 435 3.67 5.99 -11.37
CA VAL A 435 4.28 5.81 -10.05
C VAL A 435 4.75 7.15 -9.46
N PRO A 436 4.59 7.39 -8.14
CA PRO A 436 5.18 8.55 -7.48
C PRO A 436 6.70 8.55 -7.57
N HIS A 437 7.30 9.65 -8.03
CA HIS A 437 8.77 9.76 -8.17
C HIS A 437 9.30 11.18 -7.89
N GLN A 438 8.53 11.99 -7.16
CA GLN A 438 8.88 13.38 -6.83
C GLN A 438 9.92 13.48 -5.70
N SER A 439 9.90 12.59 -4.71
CA SER A 439 10.89 12.60 -3.63
C SER A 439 12.22 11.95 -4.03
N GLY A 440 13.29 12.26 -3.28
CA GLY A 440 14.58 11.58 -3.45
C GLY A 440 14.51 10.08 -3.16
N TYR A 441 13.85 9.70 -2.05
CA TYR A 441 13.69 8.30 -1.67
C TYR A 441 12.87 7.49 -2.69
N GLN A 442 11.85 8.11 -3.31
CA GLN A 442 11.03 7.43 -4.33
C GLN A 442 11.88 7.03 -5.54
N ARG A 443 12.72 7.95 -6.05
CA ARG A 443 13.63 7.66 -7.17
C ARG A 443 14.68 6.61 -6.80
N GLN A 444 15.32 6.75 -5.63
CA GLN A 444 16.34 5.79 -5.17
C GLN A 444 15.78 4.37 -4.98
N ILE A 445 14.55 4.20 -4.46
CA ILE A 445 13.94 2.87 -4.34
C ILE A 445 13.61 2.29 -5.73
N LEU A 446 13.09 3.09 -6.67
CA LEU A 446 12.79 2.61 -8.04
C LEU A 446 14.08 2.18 -8.76
N GLU A 447 15.12 2.99 -8.66
CA GLU A 447 16.46 2.72 -9.20
C GLU A 447 17.07 1.44 -8.62
N LEU A 448 17.15 1.33 -7.28
CA LEU A 448 17.70 0.15 -6.60
C LEU A 448 16.89 -1.14 -6.87
N ALA A 449 15.56 -1.04 -7.01
CA ALA A 449 14.72 -2.19 -7.35
C ALA A 449 14.83 -2.64 -8.82
N GLY A 450 15.56 -1.89 -9.66
CA GLY A 450 15.65 -2.12 -11.10
C GLY A 450 14.38 -1.76 -11.87
N ILE A 451 13.51 -0.93 -11.30
CA ILE A 451 12.28 -0.45 -11.96
C ILE A 451 12.66 0.74 -12.84
N SER A 452 12.65 0.55 -14.16
CA SER A 452 13.00 1.58 -15.14
C SER A 452 11.93 1.74 -16.22
N GLY A 453 11.77 2.95 -16.76
CA GLY A 453 10.85 3.26 -17.85
C GLY A 453 10.42 4.73 -17.83
N THR A 454 9.48 5.11 -18.70
CA THR A 454 8.91 6.47 -18.68
C THR A 454 7.99 6.64 -17.47
N PHE A 455 8.47 7.27 -16.40
CA PHE A 455 7.64 7.49 -15.21
C PHE A 455 6.64 8.63 -15.40
N ILE A 456 5.36 8.36 -15.10
CA ILE A 456 4.28 9.33 -15.10
C ILE A 456 3.85 9.57 -13.65
N GLN A 457 3.97 10.81 -13.19
CA GLN A 457 3.60 11.18 -11.82
C GLN A 457 2.07 11.16 -11.69
N PRO A 458 1.48 10.36 -10.78
CA PRO A 458 0.05 10.41 -10.49
C PRO A 458 -0.35 11.77 -9.92
N ARG A 459 -1.52 12.29 -10.33
CA ARG A 459 -2.01 13.63 -9.97
C ARG A 459 -3.53 13.65 -9.77
N ALA A 460 -3.99 14.38 -8.76
CA ALA A 460 -5.41 14.52 -8.43
C ALA A 460 -6.26 15.18 -9.54
N ASP A 461 -5.66 15.95 -10.46
CA ASP A 461 -6.36 16.73 -11.50
C ASP A 461 -6.39 16.05 -12.89
N ARG A 462 -5.76 14.88 -13.02
CA ARG A 462 -5.61 14.12 -14.28
C ARG A 462 -6.33 12.76 -14.23
N THR A 463 -6.80 12.33 -15.40
CA THR A 463 -7.16 10.94 -15.72
C THR A 463 -6.20 10.49 -16.83
N ILE A 464 -5.57 9.33 -16.69
CA ILE A 464 -4.76 8.73 -17.77
C ILE A 464 -5.66 7.74 -18.51
N ARG A 465 -5.71 7.79 -19.84
CA ARG A 465 -6.24 6.72 -20.70
C ARG A 465 -5.06 6.08 -21.44
N ALA A 466 -4.99 4.76 -21.49
CA ALA A 466 -3.91 4.04 -22.17
C ALA A 466 -4.44 2.96 -23.10
N ASP A 467 -3.78 2.75 -24.25
CA ASP A 467 -4.20 1.75 -25.25
C ASP A 467 -4.28 0.35 -24.63
N ARG A 468 -3.34 0.06 -23.71
CA ARG A 468 -3.35 -1.09 -22.82
C ARG A 468 -2.93 -0.64 -21.42
N LEU A 469 -3.77 -0.87 -20.41
CA LEU A 469 -3.53 -0.51 -19.01
C LEU A 469 -3.34 -1.77 -18.16
N LEU A 470 -2.15 -1.96 -17.62
CA LEU A 470 -1.83 -3.06 -16.71
C LEU A 470 -1.94 -2.59 -15.25
N VAL A 471 -2.78 -3.25 -14.45
CA VAL A 471 -3.00 -2.93 -13.04
C VAL A 471 -2.77 -4.18 -12.17
N PRO A 472 -1.60 -4.33 -11.54
CA PRO A 472 -1.37 -5.39 -10.56
C PRO A 472 -2.37 -5.29 -9.40
N SER A 473 -2.71 -6.43 -8.80
CA SER A 473 -3.57 -6.48 -7.63
C SER A 473 -2.94 -5.76 -6.41
N THR A 474 -3.72 -5.64 -5.33
CA THR A 474 -3.31 -4.93 -4.10
C THR A 474 -3.41 -5.88 -2.89
N PRO A 475 -2.55 -6.91 -2.78
CA PRO A 475 -2.68 -7.93 -1.72
C PRO A 475 -2.53 -7.37 -0.30
N ASN A 476 -1.83 -6.24 -0.13
CA ASN A 476 -1.56 -5.61 1.17
C ASN A 476 -2.67 -4.62 1.62
N GLN A 477 -3.91 -4.76 1.14
CA GLN A 477 -5.01 -3.80 1.44
C GLN A 477 -5.22 -3.51 2.93
N ASP A 478 -5.07 -4.53 3.79
CA ASP A 478 -5.29 -4.48 5.23
C ASP A 478 -3.97 -4.40 6.05
N LEU A 479 -2.84 -4.07 5.39
CA LEU A 479 -1.52 -3.81 5.98
C LEU A 479 -0.81 -5.08 6.52
N ASP A 480 -1.13 -6.23 5.93
CA ASP A 480 -0.63 -7.54 6.35
C ASP A 480 0.83 -7.86 5.97
N ALA A 481 1.51 -6.98 5.23
CA ALA A 481 2.89 -7.15 4.74
C ALA A 481 3.16 -8.56 4.15
N PRO A 482 2.44 -8.97 3.09
CA PRO A 482 2.46 -10.34 2.57
C PRO A 482 3.88 -10.90 2.44
N PRO A 483 4.15 -12.15 2.87
CA PRO A 483 5.47 -12.77 2.75
C PRO A 483 6.07 -12.63 1.35
N SER A 484 5.29 -12.90 0.30
CA SER A 484 5.71 -12.70 -1.10
C SER A 484 6.19 -11.27 -1.42
N ALA A 485 5.53 -10.24 -0.88
CA ALA A 485 5.94 -8.84 -1.05
C ALA A 485 7.20 -8.52 -0.23
N THR A 486 7.25 -8.98 1.02
CA THR A 486 8.39 -8.78 1.95
C THR A 486 9.66 -9.47 1.42
N GLU A 487 9.55 -10.69 0.91
CA GLU A 487 10.65 -11.42 0.26
C GLU A 487 11.12 -10.74 -1.02
N TRP A 488 10.20 -10.33 -1.91
CA TRP A 488 10.56 -9.65 -3.16
C TRP A 488 11.30 -8.32 -2.88
N LEU A 489 10.81 -7.53 -1.91
CA LEU A 489 11.47 -6.30 -1.46
C LEU A 489 12.89 -6.57 -0.93
N ARG A 490 13.05 -7.54 -0.03
CA ARG A 490 14.37 -7.92 0.53
C ARG A 490 15.34 -8.45 -0.53
N LYS A 491 14.85 -9.17 -1.54
CA LYS A 491 15.63 -9.69 -2.67
C LYS A 491 16.06 -8.58 -3.64
N ARG A 492 15.22 -7.56 -3.83
CA ARG A 492 15.46 -6.46 -4.78
C ARG A 492 16.24 -5.29 -4.20
N LEU A 493 16.18 -5.11 -2.88
CA LEU A 493 16.80 -4.01 -2.17
C LEU A 493 17.77 -4.60 -1.11
N PRO A 494 18.85 -5.27 -1.52
CA PRO A 494 19.79 -5.92 -0.61
C PRO A 494 20.68 -4.89 0.12
N PRO A 495 21.25 -5.26 1.29
CA PRO A 495 22.32 -4.48 1.90
C PRO A 495 23.59 -4.47 1.03
N SER A 496 24.35 -3.39 1.09
CA SER A 496 25.59 -3.20 0.34
C SER A 496 26.76 -4.07 0.84
N GLY A 497 26.60 -4.66 2.03
CA GLY A 497 27.67 -5.32 2.78
C GLY A 497 28.42 -4.39 3.74
N ARG A 498 28.08 -3.09 3.79
CA ARG A 498 28.61 -2.13 4.78
C ARG A 498 28.24 -2.54 6.21
N THR A 499 29.21 -2.49 7.15
CA THR A 499 29.04 -2.93 8.55
C THR A 499 29.36 -1.85 9.60
N ASP A 500 29.94 -0.73 9.20
CA ASP A 500 30.27 0.44 10.03
C ASP A 500 29.04 1.31 10.37
N THR A 501 28.00 0.66 10.90
CA THR A 501 26.70 1.28 11.23
C THR A 501 26.29 0.98 12.68
N PRO A 502 25.57 1.88 13.39
CA PRO A 502 25.12 1.62 14.75
C PRO A 502 24.19 0.40 14.85
N THR A 503 24.44 -0.49 15.82
CA THR A 503 23.61 -1.69 16.05
C THR A 503 22.39 -1.42 16.94
N ARG A 504 22.33 -0.27 17.62
CA ARG A 504 21.25 0.12 18.53
C ARG A 504 20.64 1.43 18.07
N LEU A 505 19.38 1.40 17.64
CA LEU A 505 18.71 2.50 16.96
C LEU A 505 17.53 3.03 17.77
N TYR A 506 17.49 4.34 17.98
CA TYR A 506 16.27 5.05 18.42
C TYR A 506 15.71 5.86 17.25
N LEU A 507 14.51 5.54 16.78
CA LEU A 507 13.90 6.24 15.66
C LEU A 507 13.09 7.43 16.17
N SER A 508 13.69 8.61 16.23
CA SER A 508 12.96 9.80 16.70
C SER A 508 11.81 10.17 15.77
N ARG A 509 10.76 10.73 16.35
CA ARG A 509 9.66 11.37 15.60
C ARG A 509 9.88 12.87 15.38
N GLY A 510 10.77 13.47 16.16
CA GLY A 510 10.98 14.90 16.27
C GLY A 510 9.74 15.66 16.76
N GLN A 511 9.90 16.98 16.91
CA GLN A 511 8.85 17.88 17.38
C GLN A 511 8.14 18.61 16.22
N GLN A 512 8.19 18.06 15.01
CA GLN A 512 7.69 18.69 13.79
C GLN A 512 6.15 18.75 13.73
N PRO A 513 5.53 19.90 13.40
CA PRO A 513 4.09 20.00 13.21
C PRO A 513 3.56 19.00 12.18
N GLY A 514 2.57 18.19 12.58
CA GLY A 514 2.01 17.12 11.75
C GLY A 514 2.44 15.71 12.15
N ALA A 515 3.66 15.54 12.65
CA ALA A 515 4.19 14.26 13.14
C ALA A 515 3.49 13.83 14.44
N ARG A 516 3.06 12.55 14.57
CA ARG A 516 2.87 11.95 15.91
C ARG A 516 4.18 12.09 16.66
N ARG A 517 4.21 12.85 17.75
CA ARG A 517 5.40 13.08 18.59
C ARG A 517 5.44 12.03 19.70
N TYR A 518 6.59 11.87 20.35
CA TYR A 518 6.68 11.22 21.65
C TYR A 518 6.89 12.31 22.71
N LEU A 519 6.04 12.36 23.73
CA LEU A 519 6.02 13.50 24.66
C LEU A 519 7.18 13.46 25.67
N GLN A 520 7.60 12.26 26.09
CA GLN A 520 8.68 12.08 27.08
C GLN A 520 10.07 11.88 26.41
N GLU A 521 10.24 12.30 25.16
CA GLU A 521 11.46 12.09 24.36
C GLU A 521 12.72 12.68 25.03
N THR A 522 12.59 13.85 25.65
CA THR A 522 13.67 14.52 26.41
C THR A 522 14.11 13.72 27.65
N GLU A 523 13.23 12.92 28.25
CA GLU A 523 13.53 12.10 29.43
C GLU A 523 14.06 10.71 29.03
N LEU A 524 13.52 10.14 27.95
CA LEU A 524 13.94 8.83 27.45
C LEU A 524 15.31 8.88 26.75
N TRP A 525 15.60 9.91 25.95
CA TRP A 525 16.83 9.92 25.14
C TRP A 525 18.11 9.73 25.98
N PRO A 526 18.34 10.47 27.09
CA PRO A 526 19.54 10.26 27.92
C PRO A 526 19.62 8.87 28.55
N ARG A 527 18.49 8.17 28.75
CA ARG A 527 18.46 6.77 29.22
C ARG A 527 18.96 5.83 28.11
N LEU A 528 18.48 6.00 26.88
CA LEU A 528 18.88 5.19 25.72
C LEU A 528 20.34 5.46 25.29
N GLU A 529 20.77 6.72 25.29
CA GLU A 529 22.12 7.15 24.91
C GLU A 529 23.19 6.46 25.78
N ARG A 530 23.00 6.44 27.11
CA ARG A 530 23.87 5.69 28.06
C ARG A 530 23.90 4.18 27.80
N ARG A 531 22.97 3.64 27.03
CA ARG A 531 22.84 2.22 26.67
C ARG A 531 23.31 1.94 25.23
N GLY A 532 24.04 2.88 24.64
CA GLY A 532 24.67 2.76 23.33
C GLY A 532 23.75 2.95 22.14
N PHE A 533 22.53 3.48 22.34
CA PHE A 533 21.63 3.80 21.24
C PHE A 533 22.05 5.06 20.51
N VAL A 534 21.85 5.08 19.19
CA VAL A 534 22.01 6.26 18.34
C VAL A 534 20.63 6.72 17.86
N THR A 535 20.34 8.02 17.99
CA THR A 535 19.13 8.61 17.38
C THR A 535 19.29 8.64 15.86
N LEU A 536 18.32 8.09 15.14
CA LEU A 536 18.31 8.01 13.69
C LEU A 536 17.12 8.79 13.11
N ASP A 537 17.40 9.71 12.19
CA ASP A 537 16.42 10.23 11.23
C ASP A 537 16.72 9.65 9.84
N PRO A 538 15.99 8.61 9.40
CA PRO A 538 16.16 8.04 8.06
C PRO A 538 15.95 9.06 6.92
N GLY A 539 15.25 10.16 7.15
CA GLY A 539 15.10 11.25 6.18
C GLY A 539 16.41 12.00 5.86
N THR A 540 17.46 11.79 6.66
CA THR A 540 18.81 12.34 6.40
C THR A 540 19.71 11.39 5.60
N LEU A 541 19.33 10.12 5.45
CA LEU A 541 20.12 9.07 4.80
C LEU A 541 19.60 8.75 3.40
N SER A 542 20.50 8.31 2.51
CA SER A 542 20.09 7.65 1.27
C SER A 542 19.42 6.30 1.57
N VAL A 543 18.64 5.79 0.61
CA VAL A 543 17.90 4.52 0.77
C VAL A 543 18.85 3.34 1.04
N GLN A 544 19.99 3.25 0.36
CA GLN A 544 20.97 2.18 0.62
C GLN A 544 21.53 2.26 2.05
N GLU A 545 21.79 3.47 2.55
CA GLU A 545 22.28 3.64 3.92
C GLU A 545 21.22 3.27 4.96
N GLN A 546 19.93 3.50 4.68
CA GLN A 546 18.83 3.03 5.53
C GLN A 546 18.76 1.50 5.53
N ILE A 547 18.86 0.85 4.36
CA ILE A 547 18.91 -0.62 4.24
C ILE A 547 20.05 -1.19 5.08
N ASP A 548 21.27 -0.66 4.92
CA ASP A 548 22.46 -1.14 5.62
C ASP A 548 22.35 -0.96 7.15
N VAL A 549 21.92 0.23 7.60
CA VAL A 549 21.77 0.54 9.04
C VAL A 549 20.73 -0.37 9.70
N PHE A 550 19.59 -0.61 9.04
CA PHE A 550 18.58 -1.52 9.58
C PHE A 550 18.96 -3.00 9.44
N HIS A 551 19.76 -3.38 8.44
CA HIS A 551 20.29 -4.75 8.32
C HIS A 551 21.17 -5.13 9.52
N ASN A 552 22.04 -4.21 9.95
CA ASN A 552 22.98 -4.42 11.04
C ASN A 552 22.41 -4.13 12.44
N ALA A 553 21.14 -3.72 12.54
CA ALA A 553 20.51 -3.44 13.82
C ALA A 553 20.29 -4.72 14.65
N GLU A 554 20.78 -4.71 15.88
CA GLU A 554 20.48 -5.69 16.93
C GLU A 554 19.20 -5.29 17.71
N VAL A 555 19.03 -3.99 17.96
CA VAL A 555 17.95 -3.45 18.81
C VAL A 555 17.42 -2.13 18.24
N ILE A 556 16.10 -2.01 18.11
CA ILE A 556 15.41 -0.85 17.56
C ILE A 556 14.30 -0.42 18.52
N VAL A 557 14.32 0.84 18.98
CA VAL A 557 13.25 1.46 19.78
C VAL A 557 12.62 2.58 18.95
N SER A 558 11.30 2.62 18.84
CA SER A 558 10.61 3.55 17.93
C SER A 558 9.21 3.92 18.40
N PRO A 559 8.84 5.22 18.49
CA PRO A 559 7.45 5.62 18.50
C PRO A 559 6.83 5.39 17.12
N HIS A 560 5.69 4.70 17.08
CA HIS A 560 5.06 4.14 15.88
C HIS A 560 5.01 5.15 14.71
N GLY A 561 5.61 4.79 13.58
CA GLY A 561 5.71 5.64 12.39
C GLY A 561 6.30 4.93 11.17
N ALA A 562 6.08 5.49 9.98
CA ALA A 562 6.51 4.89 8.71
C ALA A 562 8.04 4.74 8.56
N ALA A 563 8.83 5.40 9.41
CA ALA A 563 10.28 5.17 9.49
C ALA A 563 10.62 3.72 9.91
N LEU A 564 9.80 3.11 10.76
CA LEU A 564 10.00 1.74 11.24
C LEU A 564 9.74 0.68 10.15
N THR A 565 9.16 1.04 8.99
CA THR A 565 9.04 0.13 7.84
C THR A 565 10.41 -0.40 7.39
N ASN A 566 11.50 0.31 7.66
CA ASN A 566 12.86 -0.15 7.37
C ASN A 566 13.26 -1.47 8.08
N ILE A 567 12.52 -1.96 9.10
CA ILE A 567 12.71 -3.33 9.62
C ILE A 567 12.53 -4.41 8.54
N THR A 568 11.91 -4.06 7.39
CA THR A 568 11.90 -4.85 6.15
C THR A 568 13.29 -5.42 5.82
N TRP A 569 14.38 -4.73 6.13
CA TRP A 569 15.76 -5.14 5.81
C TRP A 569 16.54 -5.77 6.97
N SER A 570 16.01 -5.71 8.19
CA SER A 570 16.65 -6.26 9.39
C SER A 570 16.81 -7.78 9.34
N ARG A 571 17.76 -8.29 10.12
CA ARG A 571 18.07 -9.72 10.23
C ARG A 571 17.14 -10.40 11.24
N PRO A 572 16.81 -11.70 11.07
CA PRO A 572 16.29 -12.51 12.18
C PRO A 572 17.20 -12.40 13.40
N GLY A 573 16.62 -12.36 14.59
CA GLY A 573 17.29 -12.07 15.86
C GLY A 573 17.27 -10.60 16.30
N VAL A 574 16.85 -9.67 15.43
CA VAL A 574 16.64 -8.25 15.82
C VAL A 574 15.55 -8.13 16.89
N ARG A 575 15.77 -7.22 17.84
CA ARG A 575 14.81 -6.82 18.88
C ARG A 575 14.16 -5.49 18.51
N VAL A 576 12.83 -5.44 18.50
CA VAL A 576 12.07 -4.24 18.12
C VAL A 576 11.07 -3.88 19.22
N LEU A 577 11.15 -2.66 19.74
CA LEU A 577 10.21 -2.07 20.70
C LEU A 577 9.44 -0.93 20.04
N GLU A 578 8.16 -1.15 19.71
CA GLU A 578 7.29 -0.13 19.09
C GLU A 578 6.31 0.50 20.09
N MET A 579 6.27 1.83 20.14
CA MET A 579 5.45 2.59 21.09
C MET A 579 4.26 3.26 20.42
N PHE A 580 3.05 3.04 20.93
CA PHE A 580 1.78 3.52 20.36
C PHE A 580 1.05 4.49 21.31
N ALA A 581 0.16 5.32 20.75
CA ALA A 581 -0.78 6.11 21.54
C ALA A 581 -1.99 5.25 21.95
N GLY A 582 -2.59 5.49 23.13
CA GLY A 582 -3.75 4.73 23.63
C GLY A 582 -5.00 4.79 22.72
N THR A 583 -5.05 5.75 21.81
CA THR A 583 -6.11 5.96 20.81
C THR A 583 -5.80 5.36 19.43
N TYR A 584 -4.57 4.85 19.20
CA TYR A 584 -4.13 4.37 17.90
C TYR A 584 -2.98 3.34 17.94
N VAL A 585 -3.34 2.08 17.70
CA VAL A 585 -2.44 0.93 17.51
C VAL A 585 -2.62 0.40 16.08
N HIS A 586 -1.55 -0.10 15.46
CA HIS A 586 -1.52 -0.40 14.03
C HIS A 586 -0.73 -1.69 13.71
N LEU A 587 -1.28 -2.54 12.85
CA LEU A 587 -0.69 -3.85 12.51
C LEU A 587 0.62 -3.78 11.71
N GLY A 588 0.72 -2.80 10.80
CA GLY A 588 1.62 -2.84 9.63
C GLY A 588 3.14 -2.92 9.86
N LEU A 589 3.63 -2.98 11.10
CA LEU A 589 5.05 -3.16 11.41
C LEU A 589 5.29 -4.51 12.10
N TRP A 590 4.43 -4.88 13.06
CA TRP A 590 4.38 -6.26 13.57
C TRP A 590 4.19 -7.28 12.43
N THR A 591 3.33 -6.98 11.45
CA THR A 591 3.11 -7.87 10.30
C THR A 591 4.35 -8.04 9.42
N ILE A 592 5.22 -7.03 9.31
CA ILE A 592 6.54 -7.16 8.65
C ILE A 592 7.45 -8.09 9.47
N ALA A 593 7.48 -7.92 10.80
CA ALA A 593 8.30 -8.74 11.69
C ALA A 593 7.91 -10.23 11.64
N GLU A 594 6.61 -10.53 11.63
CA GLU A 594 6.08 -11.90 11.47
C GLU A 594 6.35 -12.45 10.05
N ALA A 595 6.28 -11.61 9.01
CA ALA A 595 6.53 -12.01 7.62
C ALA A 595 8.02 -12.30 7.31
N ILE A 596 8.95 -11.69 8.04
CA ILE A 596 10.39 -12.05 7.97
C ILE A 596 10.71 -13.26 8.84
N GLY A 597 10.01 -13.39 9.98
CA GLY A 597 10.20 -14.46 10.95
C GLY A 597 11.44 -14.27 11.83
N GLY A 598 11.40 -14.84 13.03
CA GLY A 598 12.53 -14.85 13.97
C GLY A 598 12.93 -13.47 14.53
N MET A 599 12.08 -12.46 14.43
CA MET A 599 12.27 -11.17 15.12
C MET A 599 11.67 -11.22 16.53
N HIS A 600 12.33 -10.58 17.49
CA HIS A 600 11.77 -10.35 18.82
C HIS A 600 11.03 -9.01 18.81
N TYR A 601 9.78 -9.00 18.37
CA TYR A 601 8.93 -7.80 18.35
C TYR A 601 8.13 -7.67 19.65
N ARG A 602 8.14 -6.48 20.26
CA ARG A 602 7.32 -6.11 21.40
C ARG A 602 6.70 -4.73 21.20
N TYR A 603 5.45 -4.55 21.65
CA TYR A 603 4.78 -3.23 21.66
C TYR A 603 4.54 -2.67 23.06
N LEU A 604 4.44 -1.34 23.14
CA LEU A 604 3.87 -0.61 24.27
C LEU A 604 2.75 0.30 23.81
N VAL A 605 1.68 0.39 24.58
CA VAL A 605 0.59 1.35 24.38
C VAL A 605 0.58 2.37 25.52
N GLY A 606 0.53 3.65 25.15
CA GLY A 606 0.45 4.78 26.06
C GLY A 606 -0.92 4.96 26.71
N ALA A 607 -1.04 6.03 27.50
CA ALA A 607 -2.26 6.32 28.23
C ALA A 607 -3.47 6.59 27.30
N GLY A 608 -4.67 6.29 27.81
CA GLY A 608 -5.93 6.35 27.07
C GLY A 608 -6.40 4.96 26.59
N SER A 609 -7.71 4.75 26.55
CA SER A 609 -8.31 3.47 26.12
C SER A 609 -9.27 3.68 24.96
N TRP A 610 -9.02 2.99 23.84
CA TRP A 610 -9.96 2.95 22.73
C TRP A 610 -10.90 1.74 22.84
N PRO A 611 -12.23 1.89 22.66
CA PRO A 611 -13.16 0.77 22.75
C PRO A 611 -12.86 -0.31 21.68
N GLU A 612 -12.86 -1.57 22.11
CA GLU A 612 -12.56 -2.72 21.26
C GLU A 612 -13.44 -2.78 20.00
N GLY A 613 -12.83 -3.11 18.86
CA GLY A 613 -13.53 -3.26 17.58
C GLY A 613 -14.06 -1.96 16.98
N LYS A 614 -13.67 -0.78 17.48
CA LYS A 614 -13.95 0.53 16.86
C LYS A 614 -12.79 0.97 15.98
N GLU A 615 -13.10 1.69 14.89
CA GLU A 615 -12.09 2.40 14.08
C GLU A 615 -11.27 3.31 15.01
N MET A 616 -9.97 3.06 15.11
CA MET A 616 -9.03 3.91 15.87
C MET A 616 -8.77 5.19 15.08
N THR A 617 -9.28 6.33 15.57
CA THR A 617 -9.17 7.60 14.85
C THR A 617 -7.94 8.43 15.22
N GLY A 618 -7.22 8.05 16.27
CA GLY A 618 -6.06 8.79 16.82
C GLY A 618 -4.77 8.73 15.99
N ILE A 619 -4.87 8.61 14.66
CA ILE A 619 -3.72 8.42 13.76
C ILE A 619 -2.69 9.56 13.81
N VAL A 620 -3.09 10.74 14.30
CA VAL A 620 -2.24 11.93 14.49
C VAL A 620 -1.98 12.24 15.96
N ASP A 621 -2.46 11.42 16.89
CA ASP A 621 -2.33 11.69 18.32
C ASP A 621 -0.88 11.48 18.77
N ASP A 622 -0.43 12.28 19.74
CA ASP A 622 0.92 12.16 20.27
C ASP A 622 1.01 10.98 21.25
N ILE A 623 2.19 10.36 21.32
CA ILE A 623 2.46 9.16 22.08
C ILE A 623 2.95 9.57 23.47
N ASP A 624 2.22 9.18 24.51
CA ASP A 624 2.57 9.45 25.90
C ASP A 624 2.76 8.14 26.67
N ILE A 625 4.03 7.79 26.90
CA ILE A 625 4.47 6.64 27.69
C ILE A 625 5.59 7.12 28.61
N PRO A 626 5.46 7.02 29.95
CA PRO A 626 6.54 7.29 30.89
C PRO A 626 7.84 6.57 30.54
N ALA A 627 8.98 7.27 30.64
CA ALA A 627 10.26 6.77 30.14
C ALA A 627 10.79 5.56 30.93
N ASP A 628 10.40 5.41 32.19
CA ASP A 628 10.63 4.24 33.03
C ASP A 628 9.92 2.98 32.50
N ARG A 629 8.66 3.10 32.05
CA ARG A 629 7.93 1.98 31.41
C ARG A 629 8.58 1.55 30.09
N VAL A 630 9.14 2.49 29.33
CA VAL A 630 9.89 2.18 28.10
C VAL A 630 11.21 1.49 28.43
N GLU A 631 11.91 1.95 29.47
CA GLU A 631 13.17 1.36 29.92
C GLU A 631 12.98 -0.07 30.46
N ALA A 632 11.94 -0.31 31.28
CA ALA A 632 11.61 -1.64 31.78
C ALA A 632 11.20 -2.63 30.67
N ALA A 633 10.41 -2.18 29.68
CA ALA A 633 10.04 -3.01 28.54
C ALA A 633 11.21 -3.33 27.60
N LEU A 634 12.20 -2.43 27.55
CA LEU A 634 13.48 -2.66 26.87
C LEU A 634 14.35 -3.65 27.66
N ASP A 635 14.35 -3.61 28.99
CA ASP A 635 15.06 -4.59 29.84
C ASP A 635 14.52 -6.01 29.61
N ASP A 636 13.21 -6.19 29.65
CA ASP A 636 12.54 -7.46 29.31
C ASP A 636 12.95 -7.96 27.91
N LEU A 637 12.91 -7.08 26.91
CA LEU A 637 13.21 -7.41 25.52
C LEU A 637 14.69 -7.77 25.30
N LEU A 638 15.60 -7.20 26.10
CA LEU A 638 17.02 -7.56 26.12
C LEU A 638 17.30 -8.83 26.94
N ALA A 639 16.47 -9.13 27.95
CA ALA A 639 16.57 -10.35 28.76
C ALA A 639 16.04 -11.60 28.03
N ALA A 640 15.08 -11.44 27.11
CA ALA A 640 14.61 -12.49 26.22
C ALA A 640 15.76 -13.07 25.38
N ARG A 641 15.96 -14.39 25.45
CA ARG A 641 17.03 -15.14 24.76
C ARG A 641 16.51 -15.86 23.52
#